data_AF-A0A3G3IHR0-F1
#
_entry.id   AF-A0A3G3IHR0-F1
#
_cell.length_a   1.000
_cell.length_b   1.000
_cell.length_c   1.000
_cell.angle_alpha   90.00
_cell.angle_beta   90.00
_cell.angle_gamma   90.00
#
_symmetry.space_group_name_H-M   'P 1'
#
loop_
_entity.id
_entity.type
_entity.pdbx_description
1 polymer ?
#
loop_
_entity_poly.entity_id
_entity_poly.type
_entity_poly.pdbx_seq_one_letter_code
_entity_poly.pdbx_strand_id
1 'polypeptide(L)'
;MKKDSYGYLVPFSSSNYSNVKVEFGDGRSSSSMYGSIYALSSGSTYYADSVNLPAGTYRSADLDRPATLSTGSGICALSGDAVIDNVYLSASSGGTTHGDGSAGIVANGHILIMGAGITSNGNKENIDSNNPLGPQIIGGSTFGTLYGTAIKDIVFGATDLEGNGKSLTVNIATCVIIHSGIYYNVVAGSVGQNIGTSYSPASTYLVMKGGTVLDTLIGGNGSSGVVYGSSSLNSESEKELQGGTFVYMLGADLPGDDYEDYTTGYDQYRDDRGKYLLKESSILEGGSSNTNVWGSTHVFLSDDTTVFDVQAGGRRGGTECSFTYLEITGSAVVRHIACGTITDGNSGSTNNAHGVRVVVDGDAKVATLCGGGYDTWSAPESPSTTEGTIDVEVYGGIVGYVYGGGFRGSLGTTYTSVYVNVYVVGGKILNDVYGGGRGGIEKILHYSTGTKSASGPGFNDSTGKSYIYGDVNVQIGHDPEKFVGRTAVVYGNVYGGGESVPLMKSYVVGGTAYSFGTQNSEVAAVYGTTSVSVLPGADIGGSVYGSGRGISYDSAGNISAEDNVEYSTMYLISYSGSSFSPKNVAWMSSNSIPGTATYYSNSEMGSIFTDFAMVRGPSSDSDPVSSVTVSGGSIKGDVCGGSAYGITTQNTIGSNVICSVEISAGEVGGSVYGGGVGVAGKTSVYGSTSVSMTGGAVRGSVFGGAYYGVIEYDAEVIMTGGQVYGSIYGGGYGSNGKVAVNGTRKVNLKDVNIGENIYGGSALGDDGSASTNKSDSYIIIDSGVSIDGSIYGGGFQGHTHGCTHVYIGYRTDSTNDVSSATPISDGNGEVIRISGSVYAGGDVGTLSDDSTAYTSSLVHNGGNVWINGESLSLSISGSISQRQLVSDRREHQHSYCAFQQSVSHGRYPSCRYRPHIRFVPDS
;
A
#
# COMPACT_ATOMS: atom_id res chain seq x y z
N MET A 1 46.24 6.53 26.06
CA MET A 1 47.60 6.33 25.54
C MET A 1 48.20 7.71 25.33
N LYS A 2 49.02 8.17 26.27
CA LYS A 2 49.70 9.48 26.14
C LYS A 2 50.91 9.26 25.21
N LYS A 3 51.07 10.09 24.17
CA LYS A 3 52.35 10.18 23.46
C LYS A 3 53.38 10.71 24.46
N ASP A 4 54.54 10.05 24.53
CA ASP A 4 55.63 10.58 25.33
C ASP A 4 56.24 11.83 24.67
N SER A 5 57.20 12.44 25.35
CA SER A 5 57.93 13.62 24.87
C SER A 5 58.75 13.39 23.59
N TYR A 6 58.77 12.17 23.04
CA TYR A 6 59.51 11.77 21.86
C TYR A 6 58.60 11.31 20.69
N GLY A 7 57.27 11.35 20.89
CA GLY A 7 56.31 11.00 19.86
C GLY A 7 56.07 9.50 19.67
N TYR A 8 56.59 8.64 20.55
CA TYR A 8 56.37 7.19 20.50
C TYR A 8 55.09 6.79 21.24
N LEU A 9 54.42 5.75 20.73
CA LEU A 9 53.18 5.19 21.28
C LEU A 9 53.49 4.32 22.50
N VAL A 10 52.90 4.63 23.67
CA VAL A 10 52.99 3.79 24.88
C VAL A 10 51.70 2.94 25.01
N PRO A 11 51.78 1.60 25.04
CA PRO A 11 50.62 0.69 25.14
C PRO A 11 49.78 0.90 26.41
N PHE A 12 48.53 0.43 26.37
CA PHE A 12 47.60 0.34 27.51
C PHE A 12 48.15 -0.59 28.61
N SER A 13 49.05 -0.08 29.46
CA SER A 13 49.58 -0.77 30.64
C SER A 13 49.17 -0.07 31.94
N SER A 14 49.24 -0.79 33.07
CA SER A 14 48.68 -0.47 34.41
C SER A 14 49.15 0.83 35.07
N SER A 15 49.91 1.69 34.38
CA SER A 15 50.41 2.98 34.87
C SER A 15 49.60 4.20 34.39
N ASN A 16 48.64 4.01 33.47
CA ASN A 16 47.98 5.11 32.72
C ASN A 16 46.50 5.36 33.09
N TYR A 17 45.99 4.63 34.07
CA TYR A 17 44.64 4.76 34.65
C TYR A 17 44.73 4.37 36.13
N SER A 18 43.84 4.92 36.96
CA SER A 18 43.63 4.34 38.29
C SER A 18 42.64 3.19 38.14
N ASN A 19 43.07 1.97 38.44
CA ASN A 19 42.15 0.83 38.54
C ASN A 19 41.51 0.88 39.92
N VAL A 20 40.23 1.25 39.96
CA VAL A 20 39.45 1.09 41.19
C VAL A 20 38.78 -0.26 41.10
N LYS A 21 39.35 -1.24 41.81
CA LYS A 21 38.69 -2.54 42.02
C LYS A 21 37.60 -2.37 43.06
N VAL A 22 36.38 -2.76 42.71
CA VAL A 22 35.30 -2.87 43.67
C VAL A 22 35.49 -4.19 44.41
N GLU A 23 35.91 -4.08 45.67
CA GLU A 23 36.01 -5.22 46.58
C GLU A 23 34.66 -5.43 47.29
N PHE A 24 34.18 -6.66 47.30
CA PHE A 24 33.11 -7.04 48.22
C PHE A 24 33.64 -6.92 49.65
N GLY A 25 32.77 -6.66 50.64
CA GLY A 25 33.15 -6.55 52.05
C GLY A 25 33.80 -7.81 52.67
N ASP A 26 34.06 -8.84 51.87
CA ASP A 26 34.78 -10.07 52.20
C ASP A 26 36.15 -10.21 51.49
N GLY A 27 36.63 -9.16 50.82
CA GLY A 27 37.95 -9.12 50.17
C GLY A 27 38.03 -9.77 48.80
N ARG A 28 36.90 -10.20 48.20
CA ARG A 28 36.86 -10.70 46.82
C ARG A 28 36.68 -9.53 45.83
N SER A 29 37.41 -9.53 44.72
CA SER A 29 37.23 -8.56 43.62
C SER A 29 36.28 -9.11 42.56
N SER A 30 35.33 -8.30 42.09
CA SER A 30 34.42 -8.67 40.99
C SER A 30 35.13 -8.59 39.62
N SER A 31 34.98 -9.62 38.79
CA SER A 31 35.42 -9.64 37.38
C SER A 31 34.35 -9.13 36.39
N SER A 32 33.24 -8.60 36.91
CA SER A 32 32.16 -8.02 36.10
C SER A 32 32.59 -6.65 35.52
N MET A 33 31.92 -6.22 34.46
CA MET A 33 31.98 -4.85 33.93
C MET A 33 31.75 -3.76 35.00
N TYR A 34 31.05 -4.08 36.10
CA TYR A 34 30.82 -3.20 37.25
C TYR A 34 31.89 -3.31 38.35
N GLY A 35 32.78 -4.31 38.25
CA GLY A 35 33.77 -4.65 39.28
C GLY A 35 35.11 -3.92 39.14
N SER A 36 35.41 -3.38 37.96
CA SER A 36 36.65 -2.63 37.68
C SER A 36 36.32 -1.34 36.95
N ILE A 37 36.72 -0.19 37.50
CA ILE A 37 36.56 1.12 36.88
C ILE A 37 37.93 1.61 36.40
N TYR A 38 38.03 1.88 35.11
CA TYR A 38 39.16 2.50 34.44
C TYR A 38 38.91 4.00 34.32
N ALA A 39 39.37 4.77 35.31
CA ALA A 39 39.22 6.22 35.31
C ALA A 39 40.27 6.87 34.39
N LEU A 40 39.79 7.41 33.26
CA LEU A 40 40.58 8.09 32.24
C LEU A 40 40.87 9.53 32.65
N SER A 41 42.13 9.96 32.52
CA SER A 41 42.55 11.30 32.91
C SER A 41 41.91 12.37 32.03
N SER A 42 41.24 13.32 32.68
CA SER A 42 40.42 14.37 32.08
C SER A 42 41.17 15.23 31.07
N GLY A 43 40.61 15.40 29.87
CA GLY A 43 41.23 16.15 28.77
C GLY A 43 42.44 15.45 28.12
N SER A 44 42.71 14.19 28.44
CA SER A 44 43.74 13.39 27.76
C SER A 44 43.14 12.58 26.62
N THR A 45 43.94 12.33 25.58
CA THR A 45 43.57 11.45 24.46
C THR A 45 44.11 10.03 24.68
N TYR A 46 43.23 9.06 24.47
CA TYR A 46 43.50 7.65 24.55
C TYR A 46 43.24 7.01 23.20
N TYR A 47 44.30 6.82 22.43
CA TYR A 47 44.25 5.94 21.27
C TYR A 47 44.01 4.50 21.75
N ALA A 48 43.12 3.77 21.09
CA ALA A 48 42.76 2.40 21.37
C ALA A 48 42.81 1.53 20.09
N ASP A 49 43.48 2.05 19.06
CA ASP A 49 43.78 1.31 17.84
C ASP A 49 44.68 0.12 18.16
N SER A 50 44.21 -1.08 17.83
CA SER A 50 44.88 -2.36 18.10
C SER A 50 45.03 -2.71 19.59
N VAL A 51 44.13 -2.23 20.45
CA VAL A 51 44.11 -2.55 21.89
C VAL A 51 42.90 -3.43 22.22
N ASN A 52 43.14 -4.46 23.05
CA ASN A 52 42.08 -5.25 23.66
C ASN A 52 41.71 -4.64 25.02
N LEU A 53 40.47 -4.17 25.17
CA LEU A 53 39.93 -3.66 26.43
C LEU A 53 39.47 -4.83 27.31
N PRO A 54 39.99 -5.01 28.54
CA PRO A 54 39.46 -5.98 29.49
C PRO A 54 38.05 -5.63 29.98
N ALA A 55 37.43 -6.58 30.70
CA ALA A 55 36.15 -6.31 31.35
C ALA A 55 36.25 -5.12 32.33
N GLY A 56 35.26 -4.22 32.27
CA GLY A 56 35.15 -3.08 33.19
C GLY A 56 34.43 -1.86 32.63
N THR A 57 34.38 -0.81 33.44
CA THR A 57 33.78 0.49 33.09
C THR A 57 34.88 1.49 32.75
N TYR A 58 34.87 2.02 31.54
CA TYR A 58 35.81 3.01 31.02
C TYR A 58 35.14 4.38 31.00
N ARG A 59 35.65 5.30 31.84
CA ARG A 59 35.02 6.60 32.02
C ARG A 59 35.99 7.69 32.38
N SER A 60 35.65 8.93 32.07
CA SER A 60 36.48 10.08 32.48
C SER A 60 36.44 10.27 33.98
N ALA A 61 37.60 10.60 34.56
CA ALA A 61 37.74 10.90 35.99
C ALA A 61 37.04 12.21 36.39
N ASP A 62 36.90 13.14 35.44
CA ASP A 62 36.14 14.39 35.59
C ASP A 62 34.97 14.37 34.61
N LEU A 63 33.77 14.63 35.13
CA LEU A 63 32.54 14.62 34.35
C LEU A 63 32.42 15.84 33.44
N ASP A 64 32.97 16.98 33.87
CA ASP A 64 32.85 18.25 33.15
C ASP A 64 33.93 18.42 32.07
N ARG A 65 34.93 17.54 32.07
CA ARG A 65 36.08 17.62 31.15
C ARG A 65 36.48 16.23 30.63
N PRO A 66 35.66 15.63 29.73
CA PRO A 66 35.83 14.24 29.33
C PRO A 66 37.19 13.98 28.67
N ALA A 67 37.73 12.78 28.92
CA ALA A 67 38.85 12.22 28.20
C ALA A 67 38.41 11.76 26.81
N THR A 68 39.30 11.87 25.83
CA THR A 68 39.06 11.36 24.48
C THR A 68 39.45 9.88 24.40
N LEU A 69 38.55 9.03 23.93
CA LEU A 69 38.86 7.67 23.47
C LEU A 69 38.84 7.69 21.92
N SER A 70 39.98 7.39 21.31
CA SER A 70 40.19 7.46 19.87
C SER A 70 40.46 6.07 19.29
N THR A 71 39.67 5.64 18.31
CA THR A 71 39.92 4.38 17.59
C THR A 71 40.94 4.52 16.47
N GLY A 72 41.40 5.74 16.17
CA GLY A 72 42.26 6.00 15.01
C GLY A 72 41.64 5.42 13.74
N SER A 73 42.46 4.73 12.94
CA SER A 73 42.03 3.95 11.75
C SER A 73 42.01 2.45 12.02
N GLY A 74 42.06 2.03 13.29
CA GLY A 74 42.24 0.64 13.71
C GLY A 74 41.06 0.09 14.52
N ILE A 75 41.30 -1.08 15.13
CA ILE A 75 40.29 -1.82 15.90
C ILE A 75 40.56 -1.67 17.39
N CYS A 76 39.58 -1.19 18.14
CA CYS A 76 39.53 -1.32 19.59
C CYS A 76 38.63 -2.52 19.93
N ALA A 77 39.23 -3.68 20.19
CA ALA A 77 38.47 -4.90 20.48
C ALA A 77 38.24 -5.07 21.98
N LEU A 78 37.15 -5.72 22.38
CA LEU A 78 36.94 -6.14 23.76
C LEU A 78 37.49 -7.55 24.00
N SER A 79 37.94 -7.78 25.23
CA SER A 79 38.32 -9.09 25.77
C SER A 79 37.49 -9.49 27.00
N GLY A 80 36.44 -8.71 27.29
CA GLY A 80 35.46 -8.93 28.34
C GLY A 80 34.35 -7.86 28.28
N ASP A 81 33.27 -8.06 29.03
CA ASP A 81 32.12 -7.14 29.04
C ASP A 81 32.52 -5.73 29.49
N ALA A 82 32.08 -4.71 28.76
CA ALA A 82 32.51 -3.34 28.96
C ALA A 82 31.36 -2.33 29.00
N VAL A 83 31.51 -1.33 29.86
CA VAL A 83 30.76 -0.08 29.79
C VAL A 83 31.74 1.01 29.35
N ILE A 84 31.38 1.79 28.35
CA ILE A 84 32.10 3.01 27.97
C ILE A 84 31.14 4.17 28.20
N ASP A 85 31.44 5.08 29.12
CA ASP A 85 30.56 6.21 29.40
C ASP A 85 31.32 7.48 29.76
N ASN A 86 30.67 8.63 29.58
CA ASN A 86 31.23 9.95 29.82
C ASN A 86 32.63 10.13 29.21
N VAL A 87 32.76 9.85 27.92
CA VAL A 87 33.99 10.03 27.15
C VAL A 87 33.69 10.81 25.88
N TYR A 88 34.74 11.40 25.34
CA TYR A 88 34.72 11.96 24.00
C TYR A 88 35.21 10.88 23.01
N LEU A 89 34.37 10.43 22.08
CA LEU A 89 34.76 9.46 21.05
C LEU A 89 35.32 10.17 19.82
N SER A 90 36.36 9.59 19.23
CA SER A 90 36.91 10.04 17.93
C SER A 90 37.43 8.87 17.10
N ALA A 91 37.39 9.03 15.78
CA ALA A 91 38.03 8.14 14.83
C ALA A 91 38.77 8.98 13.77
N SER A 92 39.78 8.41 13.11
CA SER A 92 40.42 9.06 11.95
C SER A 92 39.83 8.61 10.61
N SER A 93 38.88 7.67 10.67
CA SER A 93 38.08 7.15 9.56
C SER A 93 36.83 6.50 10.16
N GLY A 94 35.65 6.70 9.58
CA GLY A 94 34.34 6.27 10.10
C GLY A 94 34.02 4.81 9.85
N GLY A 95 35.01 4.02 9.43
CA GLY A 95 34.77 2.82 8.65
C GLY A 95 34.46 3.17 7.19
N THR A 96 34.34 2.15 6.36
CA THR A 96 33.79 2.27 5.01
C THR A 96 32.29 2.57 5.08
N THR A 97 31.73 3.06 3.99
CA THR A 97 30.29 3.35 3.82
C THR A 97 29.45 2.10 4.10
N HIS A 98 28.34 2.24 4.82
CA HIS A 98 27.37 1.16 5.06
C HIS A 98 27.85 -0.01 5.91
N GLY A 99 28.77 0.23 6.84
CA GLY A 99 29.07 -0.70 7.92
C GLY A 99 29.88 -1.96 7.55
N ASP A 100 30.38 -2.06 6.32
CA ASP A 100 31.26 -3.17 5.88
C ASP A 100 32.74 -3.01 6.31
N GLY A 101 33.02 -1.92 7.02
CA GLY A 101 34.35 -1.57 7.54
C GLY A 101 34.73 -2.39 8.76
N SER A 102 36.04 -2.55 8.97
CA SER A 102 36.56 -3.31 10.11
C SER A 102 37.14 -2.44 11.23
N ALA A 103 37.15 -1.11 11.08
CA ALA A 103 37.75 -0.18 12.04
C ALA A 103 36.70 0.44 12.97
N GLY A 104 36.98 0.52 14.27
CA GLY A 104 36.01 0.99 15.26
C GLY A 104 36.14 0.29 16.61
N ILE A 105 35.06 0.30 17.40
CA ILE A 105 34.96 -0.47 18.65
C ILE A 105 34.27 -1.80 18.34
N VAL A 106 34.95 -2.91 18.62
CA VAL A 106 34.49 -4.28 18.33
C VAL A 106 34.26 -5.01 19.64
N ALA A 107 33.01 -5.36 19.94
CA ALA A 107 32.64 -6.03 21.18
C ALA A 107 33.07 -7.51 21.20
N ASN A 108 33.33 -8.13 20.05
CA ASN A 108 33.84 -9.49 19.94
C ASN A 108 32.95 -10.52 20.68
N GLY A 109 31.63 -10.31 20.65
CA GLY A 109 30.64 -11.14 21.34
C GLY A 109 30.49 -10.88 22.84
N HIS A 110 31.22 -9.93 23.40
CA HIS A 110 31.01 -9.45 24.78
C HIS A 110 29.86 -8.45 24.86
N ILE A 111 29.35 -8.24 26.08
CA ILE A 111 28.36 -7.19 26.33
C ILE A 111 29.07 -5.84 26.22
N LEU A 112 28.60 -4.99 25.30
CA LEU A 112 29.05 -3.62 25.15
C LEU A 112 27.93 -2.65 25.50
N ILE A 113 28.14 -1.82 26.52
CA ILE A 113 27.25 -0.72 26.86
C ILE A 113 27.95 0.60 26.56
N MET A 114 27.44 1.33 25.58
CA MET A 114 27.76 2.73 25.35
C MET A 114 26.85 3.59 26.23
N GLY A 115 27.34 3.98 27.39
CA GLY A 115 26.56 4.66 28.43
C GLY A 115 26.26 6.14 28.12
N ALA A 116 25.89 6.88 29.17
CA ALA A 116 25.54 8.29 29.07
C ALA A 116 26.78 9.20 28.93
N GLY A 117 26.58 10.45 28.48
CA GLY A 117 27.64 11.47 28.43
C GLY A 117 28.68 11.24 27.33
N ILE A 118 28.39 10.39 26.35
CA ILE A 118 29.28 10.18 25.20
C ILE A 118 29.11 11.34 24.23
N THR A 119 30.22 11.98 23.86
CA THR A 119 30.25 13.12 22.93
C THR A 119 31.26 12.89 21.80
N SER A 120 31.16 13.63 20.70
CA SER A 120 32.17 13.70 19.63
C SER A 120 32.14 15.08 18.96
N ASN A 121 33.28 15.65 18.56
CA ASN A 121 33.31 16.87 17.73
C ASN A 121 33.25 16.44 16.28
N GLY A 122 32.04 16.45 15.73
CA GLY A 122 31.88 16.93 14.37
C GLY A 122 32.01 18.45 14.40
N ASN A 123 32.96 19.06 13.67
CA ASN A 123 32.79 20.47 13.36
C ASN A 123 31.53 20.56 12.48
N LYS A 124 30.45 21.12 13.04
CA LYS A 124 29.06 21.12 12.55
C LYS A 124 28.87 21.70 11.12
N GLU A 125 29.94 22.18 10.50
CA GLU A 125 29.95 22.87 9.20
C GLU A 125 30.74 22.14 8.09
N ASN A 126 31.38 20.99 8.36
CA ASN A 126 32.21 20.28 7.36
C ASN A 126 32.19 18.75 7.53
N ILE A 127 31.05 18.16 7.87
CA ILE A 127 30.90 16.70 7.70
C ILE A 127 30.72 16.47 6.20
N ASP A 128 31.69 15.83 5.59
CA ASP A 128 31.52 15.23 4.27
C ASP A 128 32.02 13.79 4.33
N SER A 129 31.73 13.01 3.30
CA SER A 129 32.19 11.63 3.12
C SER A 129 33.72 11.41 3.30
N ASN A 130 34.53 12.48 3.40
CA ASN A 130 35.97 12.43 3.56
C ASN A 130 36.45 12.75 4.99
N ASN A 131 35.58 13.14 5.93
CA ASN A 131 35.96 13.46 7.31
C ASN A 131 34.99 12.90 8.38
N PRO A 132 34.87 11.57 8.49
CA PRO A 132 33.96 10.92 9.43
C PRO A 132 34.48 10.95 10.89
N LEU A 133 33.68 11.52 11.80
CA LEU A 133 34.12 11.85 13.16
C LEU A 133 33.51 10.97 14.27
N GLY A 134 32.61 10.05 13.92
CA GLY A 134 32.08 9.01 14.82
C GLY A 134 32.70 7.64 14.54
N PRO A 135 33.07 6.82 15.55
CA PRO A 135 33.54 5.47 15.31
C PRO A 135 32.40 4.57 14.83
N GLN A 136 32.75 3.48 14.15
CA GLN A 136 31.86 2.36 13.97
C GLN A 136 31.78 1.54 15.26
N ILE A 137 30.58 1.04 15.58
CA ILE A 137 30.37 0.07 16.65
C ILE A 137 30.03 -1.27 16.02
N ILE A 138 30.72 -2.33 16.42
CA ILE A 138 30.52 -3.70 15.93
C ILE A 138 30.28 -4.59 17.15
N GLY A 139 29.08 -5.15 17.29
CA GLY A 139 28.72 -6.05 18.39
C GLY A 139 29.35 -7.44 18.27
N GLY A 140 29.53 -7.90 17.04
CA GLY A 140 30.14 -9.18 16.72
C GLY A 140 31.67 -9.12 16.68
N SER A 141 32.24 -9.97 15.82
CA SER A 141 33.68 -10.12 15.66
C SER A 141 34.13 -9.78 14.25
N THR A 142 35.40 -9.41 14.12
CA THR A 142 36.12 -9.36 12.84
C THR A 142 36.94 -10.64 12.59
N PHE A 143 36.99 -11.55 13.57
CA PHE A 143 37.72 -12.81 13.53
C PHE A 143 36.97 -13.96 14.22
N GLY A 144 36.67 -15.02 13.46
CA GLY A 144 36.06 -16.25 13.97
C GLY A 144 34.54 -16.16 14.19
N THR A 145 33.88 -17.33 14.12
CA THR A 145 32.45 -17.48 14.39
C THR A 145 32.16 -17.29 15.88
N LEU A 146 31.13 -16.50 16.20
CA LEU A 146 30.62 -16.34 17.56
C LEU A 146 29.47 -17.33 17.82
N TYR A 147 29.35 -17.81 19.05
CA TYR A 147 28.29 -18.73 19.47
C TYR A 147 27.46 -18.10 20.58
N GLY A 148 26.27 -18.65 20.84
CA GLY A 148 25.41 -18.18 21.92
C GLY A 148 26.08 -18.30 23.29
N THR A 149 26.17 -17.19 24.02
CA THR A 149 26.76 -17.11 25.36
C THR A 149 25.74 -16.76 26.43
N ALA A 150 24.58 -16.25 26.04
CA ALA A 150 23.47 -15.89 26.92
C ALA A 150 22.13 -16.36 26.34
N ILE A 151 21.11 -16.44 27.19
CA ILE A 151 19.73 -16.73 26.81
C ILE A 151 18.89 -15.48 27.10
N LYS A 152 18.00 -15.12 26.17
CA LYS A 152 17.11 -13.98 26.30
C LYS A 152 15.70 -14.33 25.87
N ASP A 153 14.73 -13.93 26.68
CA ASP A 153 13.33 -13.93 26.28
C ASP A 153 13.02 -12.61 25.56
N ILE A 154 12.49 -12.74 24.35
CA ILE A 154 12.03 -11.68 23.47
C ILE A 154 10.50 -11.69 23.54
N VAL A 155 9.91 -10.51 23.73
CA VAL A 155 8.46 -10.32 23.68
C VAL A 155 8.15 -9.37 22.54
N PHE A 156 7.19 -9.74 21.70
CA PHE A 156 6.77 -8.97 20.52
C PHE A 156 5.31 -9.24 20.19
N GLY A 157 4.72 -8.44 19.30
CA GLY A 157 3.29 -8.56 19.00
C GLY A 157 2.40 -8.20 20.19
N ALA A 158 2.91 -7.41 21.15
CA ALA A 158 2.09 -6.91 22.26
C ALA A 158 0.95 -6.00 21.77
N THR A 159 1.09 -5.48 20.56
CA THR A 159 0.10 -4.72 19.80
C THR A 159 -0.90 -5.60 19.06
N ASP A 160 -0.69 -6.93 19.02
CA ASP A 160 -1.70 -7.82 18.48
C ASP A 160 -2.98 -7.76 19.33
N LEU A 161 -4.07 -7.85 18.61
CA LEU A 161 -5.39 -7.48 19.06
C LEU A 161 -6.00 -8.43 20.11
N GLU A 162 -5.38 -9.60 20.29
CA GLU A 162 -5.72 -10.55 21.35
C GLU A 162 -4.94 -10.26 22.65
N GLY A 163 -3.99 -9.33 22.63
CA GLY A 163 -3.12 -9.00 23.76
C GLY A 163 -2.21 -10.18 24.13
N ASN A 164 -2.05 -11.14 23.22
CA ASN A 164 -1.30 -12.36 23.43
C ASN A 164 0.11 -12.15 22.90
N GLY A 165 0.84 -11.22 23.52
CA GLY A 165 2.24 -10.96 23.17
C GLY A 165 3.00 -12.28 23.02
N LYS A 166 3.61 -12.47 21.85
CA LYS A 166 4.38 -13.67 21.55
C LYS A 166 5.68 -13.60 22.32
N SER A 167 6.09 -14.72 22.89
CA SER A 167 7.36 -14.84 23.60
C SER A 167 8.24 -15.86 22.91
N LEU A 168 9.50 -15.50 22.69
CA LEU A 168 10.51 -16.36 22.11
C LEU A 168 11.78 -16.35 22.97
N THR A 169 12.28 -17.53 23.32
CA THR A 169 13.57 -17.68 24.00
C THR A 169 14.67 -17.95 22.98
N VAL A 170 15.69 -17.07 22.93
CA VAL A 170 16.80 -17.16 21.97
C VAL A 170 18.16 -17.22 22.64
N ASN A 171 19.12 -17.87 21.99
CA ASN A 171 20.53 -17.74 22.32
C ASN A 171 21.08 -16.45 21.73
N ILE A 172 21.76 -15.64 22.53
CA ILE A 172 22.39 -14.38 22.12
C ILE A 172 23.90 -14.56 22.02
N ALA A 173 24.47 -14.21 20.87
CA ALA A 173 25.92 -14.18 20.65
C ALA A 173 26.49 -12.75 20.75
N THR A 174 25.68 -11.72 20.48
CA THR A 174 26.11 -10.32 20.57
C THR A 174 25.08 -9.49 21.33
N CYS A 175 25.54 -8.62 22.23
CA CYS A 175 24.67 -7.77 23.04
C CYS A 175 25.25 -6.35 23.10
N VAL A 176 24.59 -5.41 22.41
CA VAL A 176 25.01 -4.01 22.36
C VAL A 176 23.88 -3.14 22.90
N ILE A 177 24.21 -2.26 23.85
CA ILE A 177 23.26 -1.29 24.42
C ILE A 177 23.86 0.10 24.29
N ILE A 178 23.13 1.03 23.68
CA ILE A 178 23.57 2.41 23.45
C ILE A 178 22.59 3.37 24.12
N HIS A 179 23.11 4.25 24.97
CA HIS A 179 22.36 5.29 25.66
C HIS A 179 22.60 6.70 25.08
N SER A 180 23.80 6.96 24.56
CA SER A 180 24.16 8.27 23.99
C SER A 180 25.34 8.15 23.02
N GLY A 181 25.68 9.24 22.33
CA GLY A 181 26.82 9.33 21.42
C GLY A 181 26.41 9.51 19.95
N ILE A 182 27.40 9.80 19.10
CA ILE A 182 27.23 9.91 17.65
C ILE A 182 28.17 8.89 16.99
N TYR A 183 27.59 8.05 16.15
CA TYR A 183 28.24 6.92 15.50
C TYR A 183 28.11 7.05 13.99
N TYR A 184 29.15 6.66 13.26
CA TYR A 184 29.04 6.65 11.80
C TYR A 184 28.18 5.47 11.35
N ASN A 185 28.53 4.27 11.82
CA ASN A 185 27.77 3.04 11.61
C ASN A 185 27.61 2.26 12.92
N VAL A 186 26.51 1.53 13.06
CA VAL A 186 26.30 0.58 14.17
C VAL A 186 25.93 -0.78 13.58
N VAL A 187 26.72 -1.80 13.87
CA VAL A 187 26.53 -3.18 13.41
C VAL A 187 26.32 -4.06 14.63
N ALA A 188 25.14 -4.63 14.82
CA ALA A 188 24.87 -5.49 15.97
C ALA A 188 25.56 -6.85 15.84
N GLY A 189 25.72 -7.35 14.62
CA GLY A 189 26.47 -8.56 14.29
C GLY A 189 27.94 -8.31 13.99
N SER A 190 28.50 -9.19 13.17
CA SER A 190 29.92 -9.24 12.79
C SER A 190 30.19 -8.52 11.47
N VAL A 191 31.48 -8.27 11.22
CA VAL A 191 31.97 -7.86 9.90
C VAL A 191 32.89 -8.97 9.39
N GLY A 192 32.38 -9.78 8.46
CA GLY A 192 33.16 -10.84 7.80
C GLY A 192 33.10 -12.21 8.49
N GLN A 193 32.25 -12.40 9.52
CA GLN A 193 32.19 -13.63 10.32
C GLN A 193 30.75 -14.07 10.59
N ASN A 194 30.57 -15.38 10.83
CA ASN A 194 29.26 -15.93 11.18
C ASN A 194 28.87 -15.61 12.63
N ILE A 195 27.56 -15.46 12.86
CA ILE A 195 26.94 -15.53 14.18
C ILE A 195 26.20 -16.86 14.26
N GLY A 196 26.60 -17.73 15.17
CA GLY A 196 26.09 -19.09 15.29
C GLY A 196 26.47 -20.00 14.13
N THR A 197 25.85 -21.18 14.11
CA THR A 197 25.89 -22.14 13.00
C THR A 197 24.54 -22.83 12.89
N SER A 198 24.27 -23.55 11.79
CA SER A 198 23.04 -24.34 11.64
C SER A 198 22.84 -25.42 12.73
N TYR A 199 23.91 -25.85 13.41
CA TYR A 199 23.85 -26.81 14.51
C TYR A 199 23.84 -26.15 15.90
N SER A 200 24.19 -24.87 15.98
CA SER A 200 24.21 -24.09 17.21
C SER A 200 23.72 -22.67 16.90
N PRO A 201 22.41 -22.47 16.73
CA PRO A 201 21.86 -21.18 16.37
C PRO A 201 22.10 -20.12 17.45
N ALA A 202 22.36 -18.90 17.02
CA ALA A 202 22.55 -17.73 17.88
C ALA A 202 22.10 -16.44 17.17
N SER A 203 21.70 -15.46 17.98
CA SER A 203 21.09 -14.22 17.53
C SER A 203 21.90 -12.99 17.95
N THR A 204 21.62 -11.86 17.28
CA THR A 204 22.13 -10.54 17.66
C THR A 204 21.09 -9.77 18.46
N TYR A 205 21.54 -8.95 19.41
CA TYR A 205 20.66 -8.13 20.26
C TYR A 205 21.21 -6.72 20.40
N LEU A 206 20.48 -5.73 19.85
CA LEU A 206 20.82 -4.31 19.88
C LEU A 206 19.71 -3.51 20.54
N VAL A 207 20.06 -2.66 21.49
CA VAL A 207 19.14 -1.69 22.11
C VAL A 207 19.75 -0.30 22.04
N MET A 208 19.10 0.63 21.35
CA MET A 208 19.44 2.04 21.34
C MET A 208 18.37 2.85 22.06
N LYS A 209 18.68 3.34 23.25
CA LYS A 209 17.82 4.24 24.06
C LYS A 209 18.08 5.71 23.78
N GLY A 210 19.01 5.99 22.87
CA GLY A 210 19.52 7.31 22.54
C GLY A 210 20.74 7.24 21.63
N GLY A 211 21.26 8.40 21.26
CA GLY A 211 22.38 8.54 20.32
C GLY A 211 21.94 8.65 18.86
N THR A 212 22.91 8.94 18.00
CA THR A 212 22.69 9.23 16.59
C THR A 212 23.56 8.32 15.71
N VAL A 213 22.99 7.75 14.65
CA VAL A 213 23.73 7.00 13.61
C VAL A 213 23.68 7.79 12.32
N LEU A 214 24.84 8.11 11.74
CA LEU A 214 24.93 9.06 10.62
C LEU A 214 24.79 8.41 9.23
N ASP A 215 25.08 7.13 9.09
CA ASP A 215 25.02 6.39 7.81
C ASP A 215 24.09 5.18 7.96
N THR A 216 24.56 4.07 8.52
CA THR A 216 23.78 2.82 8.53
C THR A 216 23.76 2.16 9.92
N LEU A 217 22.57 1.76 10.37
CA LEU A 217 22.36 0.84 11.50
C LEU A 217 21.97 -0.53 10.97
N ILE A 218 22.66 -1.59 11.41
CA ILE A 218 22.52 -2.95 10.90
C ILE A 218 22.25 -3.91 12.06
N GLY A 219 21.09 -4.57 12.05
CA GLY A 219 20.70 -5.55 13.06
C GLY A 219 21.44 -6.88 12.94
N GLY A 220 21.89 -7.23 11.73
CA GLY A 220 22.70 -8.41 11.43
C GLY A 220 24.17 -8.10 11.20
N ASN A 221 24.75 -8.75 10.19
CA ASN A 221 26.15 -8.59 9.81
C ASN A 221 26.31 -7.48 8.74
N GLY A 222 27.37 -6.67 8.87
CA GLY A 222 27.64 -5.57 7.93
C GLY A 222 28.39 -5.98 6.66
N SER A 223 29.01 -7.16 6.64
CA SER A 223 29.76 -7.69 5.49
C SER A 223 29.44 -9.18 5.31
N SER A 224 30.36 -9.97 4.77
CA SER A 224 30.21 -11.42 4.63
C SER A 224 29.99 -12.16 5.96
N GLY A 225 29.45 -13.38 5.89
CA GLY A 225 29.17 -14.27 7.03
C GLY A 225 27.70 -14.26 7.43
N VAL A 226 27.12 -15.42 7.77
CA VAL A 226 25.67 -15.58 7.98
C VAL A 226 25.31 -15.42 9.47
N VAL A 227 24.12 -14.89 9.75
CA VAL A 227 23.50 -14.97 11.08
C VAL A 227 22.61 -16.20 11.13
N TYR A 228 23.03 -17.24 11.85
CA TYR A 228 22.28 -18.49 12.03
C TYR A 228 21.36 -18.38 13.25
N GLY A 229 20.25 -17.67 13.11
CA GLY A 229 19.22 -17.57 14.15
C GLY A 229 18.38 -18.84 14.36
N SER A 230 18.36 -19.71 13.35
CA SER A 230 17.66 -20.98 13.29
C SER A 230 18.53 -22.05 12.62
N SER A 231 18.20 -23.32 12.84
CA SER A 231 18.83 -24.46 12.17
C SER A 231 18.37 -24.63 10.71
N SER A 232 17.27 -23.98 10.32
CA SER A 232 16.68 -24.03 8.98
C SER A 232 15.97 -22.73 8.65
N LEU A 233 16.11 -22.28 7.40
CA LEU A 233 15.38 -21.14 6.85
C LEU A 233 13.88 -21.45 6.62
N ASN A 234 13.57 -22.74 6.37
CA ASN A 234 12.25 -23.19 5.90
C ASN A 234 11.48 -24.02 6.95
N SER A 235 11.77 -23.93 8.26
CA SER A 235 10.94 -24.67 9.22
C SER A 235 9.52 -24.09 9.24
N GLU A 236 8.51 -24.90 8.91
CA GLU A 236 7.14 -24.40 8.69
C GLU A 236 6.36 -24.05 9.96
N SER A 237 6.79 -24.49 11.15
CA SER A 237 6.16 -24.06 12.39
C SER A 237 6.62 -22.65 12.75
N GLU A 238 5.76 -21.66 12.52
CA GLU A 238 5.84 -20.26 12.98
C GLU A 238 7.19 -19.57 12.69
N LYS A 239 7.44 -19.20 11.41
CA LYS A 239 8.67 -18.53 10.97
C LYS A 239 9.02 -17.26 11.78
N GLU A 240 8.01 -16.57 12.32
CA GLU A 240 8.16 -15.39 13.19
C GLU A 240 8.77 -15.71 14.58
N LEU A 241 8.71 -16.97 15.04
CA LEU A 241 9.24 -17.44 16.32
C LEU A 241 10.66 -18.02 16.18
N GLN A 242 11.42 -17.58 15.17
CA GLN A 242 12.82 -17.99 15.01
C GLN A 242 13.78 -16.98 15.67
N GLY A 243 14.99 -17.43 16.01
CA GLY A 243 16.07 -16.50 16.34
C GLY A 243 16.55 -15.77 15.08
N GLY A 244 17.47 -14.82 15.26
CA GLY A 244 18.06 -14.07 14.15
C GLY A 244 18.57 -12.72 14.61
N THR A 245 17.83 -11.65 14.32
CA THR A 245 18.21 -10.29 14.72
C THR A 245 17.11 -9.59 15.52
N PHE A 246 17.51 -8.89 16.58
CA PHE A 246 16.59 -8.15 17.44
C PHE A 246 17.12 -6.74 17.68
N VAL A 247 16.42 -5.74 17.12
CA VAL A 247 16.80 -4.32 17.18
C VAL A 247 15.70 -3.52 17.90
N TYR A 248 16.05 -2.88 19.00
CA TYR A 248 15.17 -1.98 19.74
C TYR A 248 15.69 -0.56 19.65
N MET A 249 14.92 0.35 19.03
CA MET A 249 15.16 1.79 19.07
C MET A 249 14.09 2.46 19.94
N LEU A 250 14.54 3.04 21.04
CA LEU A 250 13.74 3.56 22.14
C LEU A 250 14.18 5.01 22.49
N GLY A 251 14.40 5.84 21.47
CA GLY A 251 14.82 7.24 21.62
C GLY A 251 16.07 7.64 20.82
N ALA A 252 16.49 6.85 19.83
CA ALA A 252 17.66 7.14 18.99
C ALA A 252 17.27 7.84 17.66
N ASP A 253 18.26 8.45 17.01
CA ASP A 253 18.06 9.34 15.85
C ASP A 253 18.89 8.92 14.63
N LEU A 254 18.25 8.82 13.47
CA LEU A 254 18.83 8.51 12.16
C LEU A 254 18.47 9.64 11.16
N PRO A 255 19.42 10.53 10.81
CA PRO A 255 19.25 11.66 9.88
C PRO A 255 18.84 11.37 8.44
N GLY A 256 18.38 12.42 7.77
CA GLY A 256 18.28 12.49 6.31
C GLY A 256 19.48 13.23 5.76
N ASP A 257 19.49 13.46 4.45
CA ASP A 257 20.50 14.33 3.86
C ASP A 257 20.25 15.82 4.19
N ASP A 258 21.21 16.68 3.85
CA ASP A 258 21.14 18.13 4.10
C ASP A 258 19.93 18.80 3.50
N TYR A 259 19.57 18.39 2.30
CA TYR A 259 18.50 19.01 1.54
C TYR A 259 17.15 18.61 2.13
N GLU A 260 16.97 17.32 2.42
CA GLU A 260 15.77 16.76 3.03
C GLU A 260 15.52 17.34 4.42
N ASP A 261 16.55 17.36 5.29
CA ASP A 261 16.43 17.84 6.66
C ASP A 261 16.16 19.35 6.72
N TYR A 262 16.84 20.15 5.88
CA TYR A 262 16.58 21.58 5.78
C TYR A 262 15.17 21.85 5.23
N THR A 263 14.78 21.16 4.16
CA THR A 263 13.48 21.40 3.51
C THR A 263 12.32 20.99 4.42
N THR A 264 12.53 20.03 5.31
CA THR A 264 11.53 19.56 6.27
C THR A 264 11.59 20.28 7.62
N GLY A 265 12.52 21.23 7.82
CA GLY A 265 12.69 21.94 9.10
C GLY A 265 13.23 21.04 10.22
N TYR A 266 13.72 19.85 9.87
CA TYR A 266 14.23 18.88 10.82
C TYR A 266 15.62 19.26 11.35
N ASP A 267 16.38 20.05 10.60
CA ASP A 267 17.63 20.63 11.10
C ASP A 267 17.40 21.53 12.32
N GLN A 268 16.30 22.28 12.37
CA GLN A 268 15.90 23.10 13.53
C GLN A 268 15.54 22.25 14.76
N TYR A 269 14.87 21.11 14.55
CA TYR A 269 14.59 20.13 15.62
C TYR A 269 15.87 19.60 16.28
N ARG A 270 17.01 19.74 15.60
CA ARG A 270 18.32 19.27 16.04
C ARG A 270 19.25 20.37 16.54
N ASP A 271 18.86 21.64 16.60
CA ASP A 271 19.77 22.71 17.04
C ASP A 271 20.38 22.41 18.44
N ASP A 272 19.64 21.72 19.31
CA ASP A 272 20.10 21.24 20.62
C ASP A 272 20.96 19.96 20.60
N ARG A 273 20.91 19.18 19.50
CA ARG A 273 21.64 17.90 19.28
C ARG A 273 22.82 18.03 18.30
N GLY A 274 22.89 19.13 17.55
CA GLY A 274 23.89 19.39 16.50
C GLY A 274 23.34 19.12 15.10
N LYS A 275 23.51 20.08 14.19
CA LYS A 275 23.24 19.93 12.75
C LYS A 275 24.32 19.04 12.11
N TYR A 276 23.90 18.10 11.28
CA TYR A 276 24.78 17.22 10.50
C TYR A 276 24.75 17.62 9.04
N LEU A 277 25.90 17.61 8.37
CA LEU A 277 25.99 17.84 6.94
C LEU A 277 26.12 16.50 6.20
N LEU A 278 25.03 15.90 5.77
CA LEU A 278 25.00 14.59 5.11
C LEU A 278 24.67 14.71 3.63
N LYS A 279 25.37 13.92 2.81
CA LYS A 279 25.12 13.81 1.35
C LYS A 279 24.15 12.68 1.00
N GLU A 280 23.95 11.76 1.93
CA GLU A 280 23.06 10.61 1.80
C GLU A 280 22.33 10.43 3.12
N SER A 281 21.06 10.12 3.02
CA SER A 281 20.16 9.88 4.15
C SER A 281 20.52 8.56 4.82
N SER A 282 20.43 8.53 6.16
CA SER A 282 20.71 7.32 6.92
C SER A 282 19.58 6.29 6.83
N ILE A 283 19.92 5.03 7.12
CA ILE A 283 19.00 3.90 7.03
C ILE A 283 19.17 2.93 8.21
N LEU A 284 18.04 2.40 8.67
CA LEU A 284 18.00 1.23 9.53
C LEU A 284 17.70 -0.03 8.73
N GLU A 285 18.57 -1.03 8.90
CA GLU A 285 18.44 -2.37 8.33
C GLU A 285 18.26 -3.36 9.49
N GLY A 286 17.08 -3.97 9.61
CA GLY A 286 16.80 -4.95 10.67
C GLY A 286 17.60 -6.23 10.51
N GLY A 287 17.87 -6.62 9.27
CA GLY A 287 18.68 -7.78 8.87
C GLY A 287 20.16 -7.44 8.67
N SER A 288 20.81 -8.20 7.80
CA SER A 288 22.21 -7.97 7.43
C SER A 288 22.31 -7.16 6.14
N SER A 289 23.39 -6.40 5.96
CA SER A 289 23.55 -5.55 4.76
C SER A 289 23.97 -6.34 3.52
N ASN A 290 24.74 -7.42 3.68
CA ASN A 290 25.47 -8.06 2.59
C ASN A 290 25.36 -9.61 2.58
N THR A 291 24.50 -10.19 3.40
CA THR A 291 24.45 -11.64 3.65
C THR A 291 23.14 -12.08 4.30
N ASN A 292 22.95 -13.38 4.55
CA ASN A 292 21.67 -13.94 4.97
C ASN A 292 21.52 -13.92 6.50
N VAL A 293 20.26 -13.86 6.92
CA VAL A 293 19.81 -14.21 8.27
C VAL A 293 19.03 -15.51 8.14
N TRP A 294 19.61 -16.63 8.57
CA TRP A 294 18.88 -17.90 8.65
C TRP A 294 18.02 -17.89 9.91
N GLY A 295 16.85 -17.28 9.79
CA GLY A 295 16.02 -16.92 10.92
C GLY A 295 15.20 -15.68 10.62
N SER A 296 14.57 -15.14 11.64
CA SER A 296 13.72 -13.95 11.53
C SER A 296 14.44 -12.68 11.98
N THR A 297 13.98 -11.55 11.47
CA THR A 297 14.44 -10.22 11.88
C THR A 297 13.31 -9.47 12.58
N HIS A 298 13.64 -8.81 13.70
CA HIS A 298 12.68 -8.05 14.49
C HIS A 298 13.20 -6.65 14.79
N VAL A 299 12.43 -5.64 14.38
CA VAL A 299 12.72 -4.23 14.61
C VAL A 299 11.58 -3.59 15.39
N PHE A 300 11.93 -2.92 16.49
CA PHE A 300 11.00 -2.21 17.35
C PHE A 300 11.39 -0.74 17.43
N LEU A 301 10.52 0.15 16.97
CA LEU A 301 10.67 1.60 17.08
C LEU A 301 9.61 2.12 18.06
N SER A 302 10.03 2.76 19.14
CA SER A 302 9.15 3.37 20.14
C SER A 302 9.76 4.64 20.71
N ASP A 303 9.02 5.28 21.61
CA ASP A 303 9.40 6.50 22.32
C ASP A 303 9.76 7.61 21.32
N ASP A 304 10.70 8.49 21.65
CA ASP A 304 11.08 9.63 20.80
C ASP A 304 12.07 9.26 19.68
N THR A 305 11.99 8.01 19.19
CA THR A 305 12.81 7.53 18.07
C THR A 305 12.47 8.26 16.79
N THR A 306 13.50 8.67 16.05
CA THR A 306 13.35 9.32 14.75
C THR A 306 14.27 8.65 13.74
N VAL A 307 13.70 8.03 12.71
CA VAL A 307 14.46 7.39 11.62
C VAL A 307 14.06 7.96 10.28
N PHE A 308 15.01 8.09 9.35
CA PHE A 308 14.68 8.52 8.00
C PHE A 308 14.04 7.39 7.18
N ASP A 309 14.83 6.36 6.87
CA ASP A 309 14.39 5.12 6.24
C ASP A 309 14.57 3.95 7.22
N VAL A 310 13.59 3.03 7.24
CA VAL A 310 13.68 1.76 7.98
C VAL A 310 13.21 0.59 7.14
N GLN A 311 13.96 -0.49 7.21
CA GLN A 311 13.66 -1.77 6.57
C GLN A 311 13.77 -2.87 7.61
N ALA A 312 12.73 -3.68 7.74
CA ALA A 312 12.73 -4.80 8.68
C ALA A 312 13.74 -5.90 8.27
N GLY A 313 13.95 -6.05 6.96
CA GLY A 313 14.94 -6.97 6.38
C GLY A 313 16.34 -6.37 6.25
N GLY A 314 17.16 -6.95 5.36
CA GLY A 314 18.46 -6.43 4.94
C GLY A 314 18.40 -5.41 3.80
N ARG A 315 19.57 -5.02 3.25
CA ARG A 315 19.70 -3.91 2.29
C ARG A 315 20.32 -4.26 0.94
N ARG A 316 20.83 -5.46 0.71
CA ARG A 316 21.32 -5.84 -0.63
C ARG A 316 20.57 -7.01 -1.18
N GLY A 317 20.53 -7.04 -2.52
CA GLY A 317 20.07 -8.15 -3.35
C GLY A 317 20.35 -9.46 -2.65
N GLY A 318 21.61 -9.83 -2.38
CA GLY A 318 22.06 -11.07 -1.73
C GLY A 318 21.60 -11.43 -0.29
N THR A 319 20.56 -10.81 0.28
CA THR A 319 20.14 -11.01 1.68
C THR A 319 18.82 -11.77 1.75
N GLU A 320 18.72 -12.77 2.63
CA GLU A 320 17.55 -13.65 2.79
C GLU A 320 17.18 -13.79 4.27
N CYS A 321 15.88 -13.86 4.58
CA CYS A 321 15.38 -14.12 5.93
C CYS A 321 14.04 -14.89 5.89
N SER A 322 13.78 -15.70 6.93
CA SER A 322 12.57 -16.52 6.98
C SER A 322 11.31 -15.68 7.28
N PHE A 323 11.47 -14.60 8.05
CA PHE A 323 10.39 -13.70 8.43
C PHE A 323 10.95 -12.34 8.82
N THR A 324 10.19 -11.28 8.55
CA THR A 324 10.52 -9.92 8.98
C THR A 324 9.38 -9.32 9.81
N TYR A 325 9.74 -8.69 10.92
CA TYR A 325 8.81 -8.03 11.82
C TYR A 325 9.25 -6.59 12.08
N LEU A 326 8.37 -5.63 11.82
CA LEU A 326 8.57 -4.21 12.13
C LEU A 326 7.41 -3.68 12.93
N GLU A 327 7.68 -3.19 14.13
CA GLU A 327 6.70 -2.58 15.02
C GLU A 327 7.08 -1.13 15.29
N ILE A 328 6.16 -0.20 15.00
CA ILE A 328 6.35 1.25 15.14
C ILE A 328 5.25 1.77 16.07
N THR A 329 5.63 2.15 17.28
CA THR A 329 4.69 2.53 18.35
C THR A 329 5.15 3.77 19.10
N GLY A 330 4.44 4.13 20.16
CA GLY A 330 4.77 5.30 20.99
C GLY A 330 4.67 6.59 20.19
N SER A 331 5.68 7.46 20.31
CA SER A 331 5.81 8.73 19.59
C SER A 331 6.77 8.65 18.39
N ALA A 332 7.17 7.44 17.99
CA ALA A 332 8.22 7.24 16.99
C ALA A 332 7.86 7.86 15.64
N VAL A 333 8.88 8.36 14.92
CA VAL A 333 8.73 9.00 13.62
C VAL A 333 9.60 8.30 12.58
N VAL A 334 8.96 7.76 11.54
CA VAL A 334 9.61 7.35 10.29
C VAL A 334 9.36 8.43 9.24
N ARG A 335 10.42 9.15 8.89
CA ARG A 335 10.28 10.42 8.17
C ARG A 335 10.07 10.23 6.67
N HIS A 336 10.47 9.11 6.10
CA HIS A 336 10.30 8.82 4.68
C HIS A 336 9.63 7.47 4.46
N ILE A 337 10.35 6.36 4.59
CA ILE A 337 9.82 5.02 4.29
C ILE A 337 10.02 4.05 5.45
N ALA A 338 8.93 3.40 5.85
CA ALA A 338 8.92 2.17 6.65
C ALA A 338 8.58 1.00 5.73
N CYS A 339 9.51 0.05 5.58
CA CYS A 339 9.36 -1.09 4.69
C CYS A 339 9.45 -2.40 5.47
N GLY A 340 8.49 -3.30 5.25
CA GLY A 340 8.47 -4.62 5.85
C GLY A 340 9.53 -5.57 5.32
N THR A 341 10.13 -5.30 4.16
CA THR A 341 11.07 -6.24 3.52
C THR A 341 12.44 -5.63 3.26
N ILE A 342 13.23 -6.43 2.54
CA ILE A 342 14.54 -6.15 2.00
C ILE A 342 14.43 -5.17 0.82
N THR A 343 15.44 -4.34 0.63
CA THR A 343 15.59 -3.48 -0.55
C THR A 343 16.89 -3.71 -1.28
N ASP A 344 16.97 -3.16 -2.49
CA ASP A 344 18.08 -3.20 -3.45
C ASP A 344 18.03 -4.43 -4.38
N GLY A 345 17.16 -4.36 -5.41
CA GLY A 345 16.97 -5.38 -6.43
C GLY A 345 18.20 -5.66 -7.31
N ASN A 346 19.27 -6.20 -6.72
CA ASN A 346 20.57 -6.40 -7.37
C ASN A 346 20.77 -7.85 -7.87
N SER A 347 20.95 -7.98 -9.19
CA SER A 347 21.66 -8.99 -10.05
C SER A 347 21.73 -10.48 -9.71
N GLY A 348 21.03 -11.00 -8.69
CA GLY A 348 21.19 -12.37 -8.20
C GLY A 348 19.87 -13.10 -7.94
N SER A 349 19.85 -14.41 -8.24
CA SER A 349 18.64 -15.22 -8.43
C SER A 349 17.93 -15.75 -7.17
N THR A 350 18.26 -15.34 -5.94
CA THR A 350 17.74 -16.03 -4.73
C THR A 350 17.71 -15.15 -3.48
N ASN A 351 16.80 -14.17 -3.36
CA ASN A 351 16.77 -13.32 -2.16
C ASN A 351 15.40 -12.72 -1.87
N ASN A 352 14.92 -12.87 -0.65
CA ASN A 352 13.54 -12.57 -0.26
C ASN A 352 13.35 -12.67 1.27
N ALA A 353 12.32 -11.99 1.75
CA ALA A 353 11.63 -12.41 2.97
C ALA A 353 10.59 -13.49 2.61
N HIS A 354 10.38 -14.50 3.46
CA HIS A 354 9.36 -15.54 3.24
C HIS A 354 8.06 -15.31 4.07
N GLY A 355 7.94 -14.13 4.66
CA GLY A 355 6.82 -13.70 5.49
C GLY A 355 7.15 -12.35 6.12
N VAL A 356 6.15 -11.48 6.23
CA VAL A 356 6.34 -10.08 6.60
C VAL A 356 5.19 -9.64 7.48
N ARG A 357 5.50 -8.92 8.55
CA ARG A 357 4.49 -8.22 9.35
C ARG A 357 4.99 -6.84 9.75
N VAL A 358 4.20 -5.82 9.43
CA VAL A 358 4.47 -4.42 9.76
C VAL A 358 3.31 -3.86 10.56
N VAL A 359 3.60 -3.27 11.72
CA VAL A 359 2.60 -2.77 12.66
C VAL A 359 2.85 -1.30 12.98
N VAL A 360 1.81 -0.48 12.92
CA VAL A 360 1.79 0.91 13.39
C VAL A 360 0.69 1.09 14.43
N ASP A 361 1.06 1.54 15.64
CA ASP A 361 0.10 1.85 16.71
C ASP A 361 0.52 3.07 17.55
N GLY A 362 -0.32 3.46 18.51
CA GLY A 362 -0.07 4.59 19.40
C GLY A 362 -0.16 5.94 18.69
N ASP A 363 0.82 6.81 18.90
CA ASP A 363 0.92 8.16 18.32
C ASP A 363 2.04 8.26 17.27
N ALA A 364 2.47 7.11 16.75
CA ALA A 364 3.53 6.98 15.76
C ALA A 364 3.20 7.76 14.48
N LYS A 365 4.24 8.22 13.78
CA LYS A 365 4.12 8.99 12.53
C LYS A 365 4.98 8.34 11.45
N VAL A 366 4.35 7.93 10.37
CA VAL A 366 5.02 7.27 9.25
C VAL A 366 4.66 8.01 7.97
N ALA A 367 5.65 8.50 7.22
CA ALA A 367 5.39 9.13 5.93
C ALA A 367 4.79 8.13 4.93
N THR A 368 5.52 7.06 4.64
CA THR A 368 5.07 6.00 3.72
C THR A 368 5.27 4.65 4.37
N LEU A 369 4.20 3.86 4.43
CA LEU A 369 4.21 2.51 4.97
C LEU A 369 4.11 1.50 3.81
N CYS A 370 5.14 0.65 3.70
CA CYS A 370 5.27 -0.36 2.67
C CYS A 370 5.27 -1.75 3.31
N GLY A 371 4.36 -2.62 2.86
CA GLY A 371 4.40 -4.04 3.23
C GLY A 371 5.54 -4.75 2.53
N GLY A 372 5.48 -4.78 1.20
CA GLY A 372 6.52 -5.29 0.29
C GLY A 372 7.67 -4.30 0.02
N GLY A 373 8.48 -4.63 -0.99
CA GLY A 373 9.78 -3.99 -1.26
C GLY A 373 9.78 -2.49 -1.50
N TYR A 374 10.91 -1.87 -1.19
CA TYR A 374 11.27 -0.49 -1.56
C TYR A 374 12.48 -0.51 -2.51
N ASP A 375 12.27 -0.62 -3.83
CA ASP A 375 13.39 -0.79 -4.78
C ASP A 375 13.92 0.54 -5.34
N THR A 376 15.23 0.72 -5.25
CA THR A 376 15.94 1.94 -5.64
C THR A 376 16.69 1.81 -6.98
N TRP A 377 16.78 0.62 -7.62
CA TRP A 377 17.49 0.42 -8.90
C TRP A 377 16.60 0.52 -10.15
N SER A 378 17.21 0.63 -11.34
CA SER A 378 16.53 0.84 -12.64
C SER A 378 15.73 -0.36 -13.14
N ALA A 379 16.06 -1.57 -12.69
CA ALA A 379 15.37 -2.81 -13.07
C ALA A 379 15.69 -3.93 -12.06
N PRO A 380 14.78 -4.26 -11.12
CA PRO A 380 14.99 -5.41 -10.26
C PRO A 380 15.00 -6.70 -11.08
N GLU A 381 16.05 -7.50 -10.93
CA GLU A 381 16.12 -8.84 -11.56
C GLU A 381 15.36 -9.91 -10.76
N SER A 382 14.97 -9.64 -9.50
CA SER A 382 14.29 -10.61 -8.62
C SER A 382 13.27 -9.94 -7.68
N PRO A 383 12.25 -10.68 -7.21
CA PRO A 383 11.21 -10.16 -6.30
C PRO A 383 11.76 -9.91 -4.88
N SER A 384 11.20 -8.94 -4.16
CA SER A 384 11.51 -8.65 -2.74
C SER A 384 10.96 -9.70 -1.77
N THR A 385 9.93 -10.43 -2.19
CA THR A 385 9.27 -11.52 -1.47
C THR A 385 8.80 -12.51 -2.51
N THR A 386 9.14 -13.80 -2.42
CA THR A 386 8.67 -14.78 -3.42
C THR A 386 7.54 -15.66 -2.91
N GLU A 387 7.38 -15.80 -1.60
CA GLU A 387 6.36 -16.65 -0.96
C GLU A 387 5.96 -16.09 0.40
N GLY A 388 4.82 -16.58 0.92
CA GLY A 388 4.33 -16.26 2.24
C GLY A 388 3.32 -15.10 2.26
N THR A 389 3.06 -14.60 3.46
CA THR A 389 2.08 -13.55 3.73
C THR A 389 2.80 -12.25 4.09
N ILE A 390 2.25 -11.14 3.61
CA ILE A 390 2.65 -9.78 3.96
C ILE A 390 1.48 -9.12 4.66
N ASP A 391 1.61 -8.90 5.97
CA ASP A 391 0.60 -8.24 6.78
C ASP A 391 1.03 -6.81 7.12
N VAL A 392 0.21 -5.83 6.71
CA VAL A 392 0.37 -4.42 7.03
C VAL A 392 -0.78 -4.00 7.95
N GLU A 393 -0.47 -3.67 9.18
CA GLU A 393 -1.45 -3.43 10.24
C GLU A 393 -1.32 -2.01 10.79
N VAL A 394 -2.39 -1.22 10.67
CA VAL A 394 -2.49 0.12 11.25
C VAL A 394 -3.59 0.12 12.30
N TYR A 395 -3.17 0.13 13.56
CA TYR A 395 -4.04 0.20 14.72
C TYR A 395 -4.21 1.63 15.22
N GLY A 396 -3.20 2.48 15.04
CA GLY A 396 -3.15 3.85 15.55
C GLY A 396 -2.18 4.73 14.78
N GLY A 397 -1.94 5.93 15.30
CA GLY A 397 -0.98 6.87 14.73
C GLY A 397 -1.46 7.61 13.48
N ILE A 398 -0.49 8.20 12.79
CA ILE A 398 -0.67 8.94 11.53
C ILE A 398 0.24 8.33 10.48
N VAL A 399 -0.36 7.90 9.37
CA VAL A 399 0.36 7.38 8.21
C VAL A 399 0.03 8.23 6.99
N GLY A 400 1.02 8.57 6.16
CA GLY A 400 0.79 9.33 4.94
C GLY A 400 0.15 8.51 3.84
N TYR A 401 0.90 7.56 3.30
CA TYR A 401 0.45 6.58 2.30
C TYR A 401 0.67 5.15 2.81
N VAL A 402 -0.18 4.24 2.36
CA VAL A 402 -0.01 2.79 2.58
C VAL A 402 0.08 2.09 1.22
N TYR A 403 1.13 1.30 1.03
CA TYR A 403 1.34 0.46 -0.14
C TYR A 403 1.61 -0.98 0.31
N GLY A 404 0.60 -1.85 0.26
CA GLY A 404 0.73 -3.25 0.67
C GLY A 404 1.83 -3.98 -0.10
N GLY A 405 1.89 -3.77 -1.42
CA GLY A 405 2.93 -4.32 -2.30
C GLY A 405 4.28 -3.61 -2.25
N GLY A 406 4.38 -2.47 -1.56
CA GLY A 406 5.58 -1.64 -1.44
C GLY A 406 5.76 -0.61 -2.57
N PHE A 407 6.91 0.06 -2.59
CA PHE A 407 7.28 1.07 -3.59
C PHE A 407 8.31 0.50 -4.56
N ARG A 408 7.95 0.39 -5.83
CA ARG A 408 8.72 -0.35 -6.85
C ARG A 408 9.00 -1.80 -6.42
N GLY A 409 8.13 -2.34 -5.56
CA GLY A 409 8.22 -3.69 -5.00
C GLY A 409 7.66 -4.74 -5.97
N SER A 410 8.43 -5.80 -6.19
CA SER A 410 8.04 -6.96 -6.99
C SER A 410 7.84 -8.16 -6.08
N LEU A 411 6.68 -8.81 -6.12
CA LEU A 411 6.32 -9.88 -5.20
C LEU A 411 5.83 -11.12 -5.95
N GLY A 412 6.24 -12.30 -5.49
CA GLY A 412 5.93 -13.57 -6.12
C GLY A 412 6.57 -13.75 -7.50
N THR A 413 6.23 -14.85 -8.17
CA THR A 413 6.66 -15.16 -9.53
C THR A 413 5.55 -15.91 -10.26
N THR A 414 5.72 -16.22 -11.54
CA THR A 414 4.79 -17.13 -12.25
C THR A 414 4.70 -18.54 -11.64
N TYR A 415 5.60 -18.89 -10.70
CA TYR A 415 5.65 -20.19 -10.05
C TYR A 415 5.36 -20.14 -8.54
N THR A 416 5.30 -18.93 -7.95
CA THR A 416 5.17 -18.74 -6.50
C THR A 416 4.18 -17.61 -6.22
N SER A 417 3.31 -17.81 -5.23
CA SER A 417 2.27 -16.84 -4.86
C SER A 417 2.59 -16.19 -3.52
N VAL A 418 2.24 -14.91 -3.38
CA VAL A 418 2.26 -14.17 -2.11
C VAL A 418 0.85 -13.71 -1.75
N TYR A 419 0.57 -13.55 -0.46
CA TYR A 419 -0.69 -13.00 0.03
C TYR A 419 -0.43 -11.68 0.71
N VAL A 420 -1.01 -10.59 0.20
CA VAL A 420 -0.84 -9.25 0.77
C VAL A 420 -2.12 -8.83 1.49
N ASN A 421 -2.02 -8.58 2.79
CA ASN A 421 -3.12 -8.10 3.61
C ASN A 421 -2.80 -6.71 4.16
N VAL A 422 -3.73 -5.77 3.98
CA VAL A 422 -3.67 -4.43 4.57
C VAL A 422 -4.86 -4.25 5.48
N TYR A 423 -4.61 -4.06 6.78
CA TYR A 423 -5.62 -3.86 7.81
C TYR A 423 -5.49 -2.46 8.41
N VAL A 424 -6.46 -1.58 8.15
CA VAL A 424 -6.57 -0.28 8.81
C VAL A 424 -7.72 -0.34 9.79
N VAL A 425 -7.39 -0.62 11.05
CA VAL A 425 -8.34 -0.79 12.16
C VAL A 425 -8.53 0.52 12.92
N GLY A 426 -7.49 1.36 12.99
CA GLY A 426 -7.57 2.66 13.63
C GLY A 426 -6.54 3.66 13.09
N GLY A 427 -6.45 4.82 13.74
CA GLY A 427 -5.54 5.88 13.33
C GLY A 427 -6.02 6.68 12.12
N LYS A 428 -5.09 7.42 11.51
CA LYS A 428 -5.37 8.30 10.36
C LYS A 428 -4.42 8.01 9.21
N ILE A 429 -4.96 7.68 8.05
CA ILE A 429 -4.27 7.68 6.77
C ILE A 429 -4.56 9.01 6.07
N LEU A 430 -3.52 9.79 5.78
CA LEU A 430 -3.68 11.16 5.29
C LEU A 430 -3.96 11.27 3.80
N ASN A 431 -3.57 10.26 3.03
CA ASN A 431 -3.85 10.17 1.60
C ASN A 431 -4.54 8.82 1.32
N ASP A 432 -4.06 8.10 0.31
CA ASP A 432 -4.66 6.88 -0.19
C ASP A 432 -4.07 5.62 0.46
N VAL A 433 -4.86 4.54 0.40
CA VAL A 433 -4.44 3.17 0.73
C VAL A 433 -4.46 2.35 -0.55
N TYR A 434 -3.34 1.69 -0.85
CA TYR A 434 -3.20 0.75 -1.95
C TYR A 434 -2.85 -0.63 -1.41
N GLY A 435 -3.64 -1.65 -1.75
CA GLY A 435 -3.31 -3.04 -1.45
C GLY A 435 -2.11 -3.52 -2.27
N GLY A 436 -2.04 -3.09 -3.53
CA GLY A 436 -0.90 -3.36 -4.42
C GLY A 436 0.31 -2.47 -4.11
N GLY A 437 1.30 -2.51 -4.98
CA GLY A 437 2.47 -1.64 -4.88
C GLY A 437 2.37 -0.38 -5.74
N ARG A 438 3.34 0.52 -5.58
CA ARG A 438 3.46 1.77 -6.33
C ARG A 438 4.57 1.67 -7.37
N GLY A 439 4.35 2.20 -8.57
CA GLY A 439 5.48 2.62 -9.41
C GLY A 439 6.25 3.81 -8.80
N GLY A 440 7.35 4.22 -9.43
CA GLY A 440 8.07 5.43 -9.08
C GLY A 440 9.42 5.58 -9.76
N ILE A 441 10.02 6.75 -9.55
CA ILE A 441 11.37 7.07 -10.01
C ILE A 441 12.43 6.35 -9.15
N GLU A 442 13.58 6.05 -9.75
CA GLU A 442 14.78 5.60 -9.01
C GLU A 442 15.16 6.59 -7.89
N LYS A 443 15.78 6.09 -6.82
CA LYS A 443 16.31 6.95 -5.75
C LYS A 443 17.48 7.76 -6.29
N ILE A 444 17.50 9.05 -5.95
CA ILE A 444 18.50 10.02 -6.42
C ILE A 444 19.32 10.50 -5.22
N LEU A 445 20.63 10.67 -5.42
CA LEU A 445 21.52 11.33 -4.46
C LEU A 445 21.58 12.84 -4.77
N HIS A 446 21.56 13.69 -3.73
CA HIS A 446 21.56 15.15 -3.90
C HIS A 446 22.81 15.82 -3.34
N TYR A 447 23.14 16.99 -3.90
CA TYR A 447 23.91 18.00 -3.19
C TYR A 447 22.97 18.76 -2.22
N SER A 448 23.54 19.47 -1.25
CA SER A 448 22.78 20.29 -0.28
C SER A 448 21.87 21.35 -0.91
N THR A 449 22.10 21.70 -2.18
CA THR A 449 21.24 22.58 -2.99
C THR A 449 19.99 21.90 -3.56
N GLY A 450 19.80 20.59 -3.32
CA GLY A 450 18.75 19.73 -3.89
C GLY A 450 19.03 19.26 -5.31
N THR A 451 20.17 19.67 -5.91
CA THR A 451 20.54 19.28 -7.28
C THR A 451 21.12 17.87 -7.28
N LYS A 452 20.84 17.09 -8.33
CA LYS A 452 21.39 15.74 -8.52
C LYS A 452 22.92 15.70 -8.35
N SER A 453 23.40 14.74 -7.56
CA SER A 453 24.82 14.43 -7.40
C SER A 453 25.42 13.78 -8.65
N ALA A 454 26.66 14.13 -9.00
CA ALA A 454 27.36 13.58 -10.16
C ALA A 454 27.81 12.11 -10.01
N SER A 455 27.75 11.54 -8.79
CA SER A 455 28.40 10.26 -8.43
C SER A 455 27.47 9.07 -8.20
N GLY A 456 26.19 9.12 -8.60
CA GLY A 456 25.23 8.04 -8.36
C GLY A 456 24.80 7.26 -9.63
N PRO A 457 24.57 5.93 -9.56
CA PRO A 457 23.78 5.21 -10.55
C PRO A 457 22.30 5.65 -10.50
N GLY A 458 21.57 5.46 -11.59
CA GLY A 458 20.09 5.50 -11.57
C GLY A 458 19.45 6.85 -11.85
N PHE A 459 19.15 7.10 -13.12
CA PHE A 459 18.20 8.14 -13.55
C PHE A 459 17.67 7.81 -14.95
N ASN A 460 17.39 6.54 -15.23
CA ASN A 460 16.95 6.09 -16.55
C ASN A 460 15.50 5.58 -16.51
N ASP A 461 15.00 5.21 -15.33
CA ASP A 461 13.65 4.70 -15.11
C ASP A 461 12.83 5.63 -14.21
N SER A 462 11.71 6.12 -14.74
CA SER A 462 10.75 6.98 -14.00
C SER A 462 9.53 6.22 -13.49
N THR A 463 9.46 4.91 -13.75
CA THR A 463 8.28 4.08 -13.48
C THR A 463 8.54 2.95 -12.49
N GLY A 464 9.71 2.31 -12.53
CA GLY A 464 9.96 1.08 -11.78
C GLY A 464 9.10 -0.09 -12.25
N LYS A 465 9.37 -1.25 -11.68
CA LYS A 465 8.41 -2.36 -11.69
C LYS A 465 7.70 -2.39 -10.36
N SER A 466 6.40 -2.63 -10.38
CA SER A 466 5.67 -3.00 -9.18
C SER A 466 4.62 -4.02 -9.56
N TYR A 467 4.79 -5.26 -9.11
CA TYR A 467 3.85 -6.33 -9.39
C TYR A 467 3.71 -7.28 -8.23
N ILE A 468 2.58 -7.99 -8.21
CA ILE A 468 2.27 -9.04 -7.26
C ILE A 468 1.81 -10.26 -8.05
N TYR A 469 2.44 -11.41 -7.85
CA TYR A 469 1.86 -12.71 -8.19
C TYR A 469 1.22 -13.27 -6.93
N GLY A 470 -0.11 -13.24 -6.89
CA GLY A 470 -0.90 -13.64 -5.73
C GLY A 470 -1.99 -12.63 -5.37
N ASP A 471 -2.64 -12.89 -4.24
CA ASP A 471 -3.90 -12.22 -3.87
C ASP A 471 -3.67 -11.05 -2.92
N VAL A 472 -4.55 -10.05 -3.02
CA VAL A 472 -4.50 -8.83 -2.21
C VAL A 472 -5.83 -8.61 -1.50
N ASN A 473 -5.76 -8.36 -0.20
CA ASN A 473 -6.90 -8.03 0.65
C ASN A 473 -6.64 -6.71 1.38
N VAL A 474 -7.61 -5.79 1.30
CA VAL A 474 -7.60 -4.50 2.00
C VAL A 474 -8.84 -4.41 2.87
N GLN A 475 -8.67 -4.22 4.17
CA GLN A 475 -9.76 -4.04 5.12
C GLN A 475 -9.63 -2.70 5.82
N ILE A 476 -10.69 -1.89 5.76
CA ILE A 476 -10.80 -0.63 6.49
C ILE A 476 -11.95 -0.74 7.50
N GLY A 477 -11.67 -0.35 8.74
CA GLY A 477 -12.59 -0.53 9.85
C GLY A 477 -12.50 -1.95 10.42
N HIS A 478 -13.46 -2.28 11.27
CA HIS A 478 -13.38 -3.47 12.10
C HIS A 478 -14.71 -3.92 12.70
N ASP A 479 -14.67 -5.09 13.32
CA ASP A 479 -15.71 -5.53 14.25
C ASP A 479 -15.68 -4.63 15.51
N PRO A 480 -16.75 -3.84 15.78
CA PRO A 480 -16.77 -2.91 16.90
C PRO A 480 -16.78 -3.60 18.27
N GLU A 481 -17.13 -4.89 18.35
CA GLU A 481 -17.04 -5.66 19.59
C GLU A 481 -15.60 -6.06 19.91
N LYS A 482 -14.75 -6.25 18.87
CA LYS A 482 -13.33 -6.60 19.04
C LYS A 482 -12.44 -5.38 19.30
N PHE A 483 -12.69 -4.25 18.64
CA PHE A 483 -11.84 -3.04 18.77
C PHE A 483 -12.61 -1.82 19.27
N VAL A 484 -13.10 -1.94 20.49
CA VAL A 484 -13.89 -0.88 21.13
C VAL A 484 -13.12 0.45 21.14
N GLY A 485 -13.73 1.49 20.58
CA GLY A 485 -13.22 2.86 20.61
C GLY A 485 -12.17 3.20 19.57
N ARG A 486 -11.79 2.25 18.69
CA ARG A 486 -10.97 2.56 17.51
C ARG A 486 -11.86 3.04 16.35
N THR A 487 -11.24 3.81 15.46
CA THR A 487 -11.88 4.33 14.25
C THR A 487 -10.80 4.50 13.21
N ALA A 488 -10.99 3.90 12.04
CA ALA A 488 -10.09 3.98 10.91
C ALA A 488 -10.51 5.17 10.04
N VAL A 489 -9.66 6.19 9.93
CA VAL A 489 -9.92 7.35 9.07
C VAL A 489 -8.96 7.34 7.90
N VAL A 490 -9.49 7.28 6.68
CA VAL A 490 -8.71 7.44 5.43
C VAL A 490 -9.19 8.72 4.77
N TYR A 491 -8.33 9.73 4.64
CA TYR A 491 -8.75 11.00 4.02
C TYR A 491 -8.84 10.91 2.49
N GLY A 492 -8.03 10.06 1.87
CA GLY A 492 -8.05 9.79 0.44
C GLY A 492 -8.94 8.61 0.07
N ASN A 493 -8.52 7.92 -1.00
CA ASN A 493 -9.19 6.79 -1.61
C ASN A 493 -8.60 5.46 -1.12
N VAL A 494 -9.32 4.37 -1.39
CA VAL A 494 -8.88 3.01 -1.08
C VAL A 494 -8.91 2.17 -2.36
N TYR A 495 -7.82 1.45 -2.63
CA TYR A 495 -7.63 0.64 -3.82
C TYR A 495 -7.22 -0.78 -3.43
N GLY A 496 -7.89 -1.79 -3.96
CA GLY A 496 -7.47 -3.19 -3.81
C GLY A 496 -6.21 -3.53 -4.61
N GLY A 497 -5.95 -2.78 -5.69
CA GLY A 497 -4.72 -2.89 -6.50
C GLY A 497 -3.66 -1.84 -6.17
N GLY A 498 -2.68 -1.65 -7.05
CA GLY A 498 -1.59 -0.69 -6.85
C GLY A 498 -1.81 0.67 -7.54
N GLU A 499 -0.81 1.55 -7.43
CA GLU A 499 -0.78 2.88 -8.07
C GLU A 499 0.27 2.93 -9.19
N SER A 500 -0.17 3.17 -10.42
CA SER A 500 0.75 3.41 -11.53
C SER A 500 1.22 4.86 -11.59
N VAL A 501 2.37 5.06 -12.22
CA VAL A 501 2.95 6.39 -12.46
C VAL A 501 3.20 6.60 -13.95
N PRO A 502 3.03 7.82 -14.47
CA PRO A 502 3.29 8.10 -15.87
C PRO A 502 4.77 8.03 -16.23
N LEU A 503 5.06 7.51 -17.43
CA LEU A 503 6.41 7.51 -17.96
C LEU A 503 6.86 8.95 -18.25
N MET A 504 7.90 9.38 -17.57
CA MET A 504 8.54 10.66 -17.80
C MET A 504 9.42 10.59 -19.06
N LYS A 505 9.37 11.63 -19.89
CA LYS A 505 10.21 11.82 -21.06
C LYS A 505 11.47 12.61 -20.69
N SER A 506 11.27 13.70 -19.95
CA SER A 506 12.36 14.52 -19.45
C SER A 506 11.99 15.27 -18.17
N TYR A 507 12.98 15.59 -17.35
CA TYR A 507 12.87 16.48 -16.21
C TYR A 507 13.86 17.64 -16.36
N VAL A 508 13.40 18.88 -16.27
CA VAL A 508 14.25 20.08 -16.43
C VAL A 508 14.33 20.82 -15.10
N VAL A 509 15.54 20.99 -14.56
CA VAL A 509 15.78 21.73 -13.31
C VAL A 509 17.08 22.53 -13.41
N GLY A 510 17.06 23.79 -12.98
CA GLY A 510 18.23 24.68 -13.06
C GLY A 510 18.79 24.87 -14.47
N GLY A 511 17.95 24.73 -15.51
CA GLY A 511 18.37 24.79 -16.93
C GLY A 511 19.03 23.51 -17.47
N THR A 512 19.13 22.45 -16.66
CA THR A 512 19.65 21.14 -17.06
C THR A 512 18.47 20.20 -17.34
N ALA A 513 18.47 19.56 -18.51
CA ALA A 513 17.47 18.57 -18.88
C ALA A 513 18.03 17.15 -18.67
N TYR A 514 17.24 16.31 -18.01
CA TYR A 514 17.51 14.90 -17.81
C TYR A 514 16.46 14.09 -18.56
N SER A 515 16.87 13.05 -19.29
CA SER A 515 16.00 12.21 -20.09
C SER A 515 15.83 10.83 -19.46
N PHE A 516 14.67 10.21 -19.68
CA PHE A 516 14.39 8.85 -19.23
C PHE A 516 14.16 7.96 -20.45
N GLY A 517 14.53 6.68 -20.33
CA GLY A 517 14.55 5.76 -21.48
C GLY A 517 14.02 4.36 -21.19
N THR A 518 13.90 3.96 -19.92
CA THR A 518 13.38 2.64 -19.55
C THR A 518 11.86 2.64 -19.57
N GLN A 519 11.28 1.65 -20.25
CA GLN A 519 9.84 1.43 -20.30
C GLN A 519 9.51 0.11 -19.59
N ASN A 520 8.74 0.18 -18.51
CA ASN A 520 8.23 -1.01 -17.82
C ASN A 520 6.76 -1.23 -18.16
N SER A 521 6.37 -2.48 -18.41
CA SER A 521 4.99 -2.88 -18.67
C SER A 521 4.23 -3.30 -17.41
N GLU A 522 4.92 -3.45 -16.28
CA GLU A 522 4.39 -3.99 -15.02
C GLU A 522 4.51 -2.95 -13.91
N VAL A 523 3.67 -1.91 -14.02
CA VAL A 523 3.62 -0.84 -13.03
C VAL A 523 2.30 -0.96 -12.28
N ALA A 524 2.39 -1.39 -11.03
CA ALA A 524 1.27 -1.65 -10.11
C ALA A 524 0.33 -2.80 -10.54
N ALA A 525 0.88 -3.88 -11.12
CA ALA A 525 0.09 -5.03 -11.58
C ALA A 525 -0.16 -6.05 -10.46
N VAL A 526 -1.36 -6.66 -10.45
CA VAL A 526 -1.68 -7.81 -9.59
C VAL A 526 -2.10 -8.97 -10.48
N TYR A 527 -1.34 -10.06 -10.42
CA TYR A 527 -1.61 -11.34 -11.07
C TYR A 527 -2.22 -12.29 -10.03
N GLY A 528 -3.48 -12.03 -9.70
CA GLY A 528 -4.26 -12.71 -8.68
C GLY A 528 -5.59 -11.98 -8.51
N THR A 529 -6.21 -12.15 -7.35
CA THR A 529 -7.46 -11.49 -6.99
C THR A 529 -7.23 -10.30 -6.06
N THR A 530 -8.14 -9.33 -6.10
CA THR A 530 -8.17 -8.19 -5.18
C THR A 530 -9.51 -8.11 -4.46
N SER A 531 -9.46 -7.80 -3.16
CA SER A 531 -10.65 -7.60 -2.35
C SER A 531 -10.51 -6.38 -1.44
N VAL A 532 -11.56 -5.58 -1.35
CA VAL A 532 -11.65 -4.46 -0.43
C VAL A 532 -12.87 -4.61 0.46
N SER A 533 -12.68 -4.60 1.77
CA SER A 533 -13.75 -4.70 2.77
C SER A 533 -13.83 -3.42 3.61
N VAL A 534 -15.00 -2.79 3.59
CA VAL A 534 -15.33 -1.64 4.44
C VAL A 534 -16.29 -2.11 5.54
N LEU A 535 -15.80 -2.04 6.77
CA LEU A 535 -16.47 -2.54 7.96
C LEU A 535 -16.95 -1.37 8.85
N PRO A 536 -17.73 -1.64 9.92
CA PRO A 536 -18.01 -0.62 10.92
C PRO A 536 -16.74 0.06 11.47
N GLY A 537 -16.84 1.33 11.88
CA GLY A 537 -15.68 2.10 12.35
C GLY A 537 -14.77 2.66 11.25
N ALA A 538 -15.07 2.43 9.96
CA ALA A 538 -14.41 3.11 8.85
C ALA A 538 -15.04 4.48 8.53
N ASP A 539 -14.21 5.51 8.32
CA ASP A 539 -14.57 6.80 7.71
C ASP A 539 -13.59 7.08 6.55
N ILE A 540 -14.07 6.92 5.32
CA ILE A 540 -13.30 7.09 4.08
C ILE A 540 -13.73 8.40 3.41
N GLY A 541 -12.77 9.30 3.24
CA GLY A 541 -12.96 10.64 2.69
C GLY A 541 -13.09 10.67 1.17
N GLY A 542 -12.50 9.69 0.48
CA GLY A 542 -12.59 9.53 -0.97
C GLY A 542 -13.48 8.35 -1.40
N SER A 543 -13.14 7.80 -2.55
CA SER A 543 -13.80 6.67 -3.19
C SER A 543 -13.09 5.34 -2.89
N VAL A 544 -13.80 4.23 -3.12
CA VAL A 544 -13.27 2.87 -2.94
C VAL A 544 -13.30 2.13 -4.27
N TYR A 545 -12.19 1.47 -4.60
CA TYR A 545 -11.98 0.76 -5.86
C TYR A 545 -11.52 -0.67 -5.57
N GLY A 546 -12.18 -1.66 -6.17
CA GLY A 546 -11.79 -3.07 -6.01
C GLY A 546 -10.41 -3.38 -6.58
N SER A 547 -9.97 -2.60 -7.58
CA SER A 547 -8.68 -2.77 -8.27
C SER A 547 -7.76 -1.55 -8.06
N GLY A 548 -6.80 -1.30 -8.96
CA GLY A 548 -5.79 -0.25 -8.79
C GLY A 548 -6.14 1.11 -9.39
N ARG A 549 -5.17 2.04 -9.31
CA ARG A 549 -5.20 3.38 -9.89
C ARG A 549 -4.16 3.51 -11.01
N GLY A 550 -4.62 3.45 -12.25
CA GLY A 550 -3.82 3.72 -13.43
C GLY A 550 -3.68 5.22 -13.71
N ILE A 551 -3.30 5.57 -14.94
CA ILE A 551 -3.09 6.96 -15.37
C ILE A 551 -4.31 7.47 -16.14
N SER A 552 -4.78 8.67 -15.79
CA SER A 552 -5.83 9.40 -16.46
C SER A 552 -5.27 10.33 -17.55
N TYR A 553 -5.94 10.34 -18.70
CA TYR A 553 -5.60 11.17 -19.84
C TYR A 553 -6.76 12.09 -20.23
N ASP A 554 -6.44 13.31 -20.65
CA ASP A 554 -7.41 14.26 -21.20
C ASP A 554 -7.92 13.82 -22.59
N SER A 555 -8.92 14.54 -23.11
CA SER A 555 -9.49 14.26 -24.43
C SER A 555 -8.51 14.42 -25.61
N ALA A 556 -7.40 15.14 -25.41
CA ALA A 556 -6.33 15.29 -26.38
C ALA A 556 -5.28 14.16 -26.27
N GLY A 557 -5.41 13.28 -25.27
CA GLY A 557 -4.49 12.19 -24.99
C GLY A 557 -3.26 12.61 -24.19
N ASN A 558 -3.20 13.82 -23.66
CA ASN A 558 -2.18 14.23 -22.70
C ASN A 558 -2.55 13.75 -21.31
N ILE A 559 -1.58 13.69 -20.40
CA ILE A 559 -1.85 13.38 -19.00
C ILE A 559 -2.82 14.42 -18.43
N SER A 560 -3.82 13.93 -17.71
CA SER A 560 -4.82 14.79 -17.07
C SER A 560 -4.19 15.75 -16.07
N ALA A 561 -4.85 16.84 -15.71
CA ALA A 561 -4.35 17.75 -14.67
C ALA A 561 -4.20 17.05 -13.30
N GLU A 562 -5.04 16.05 -13.03
CA GLU A 562 -4.99 15.23 -11.81
C GLU A 562 -3.73 14.38 -11.74
N ASP A 563 -3.22 13.92 -12.89
CA ASP A 563 -1.97 13.15 -12.98
C ASP A 563 -0.79 13.98 -13.47
N ASN A 564 -0.99 15.27 -13.72
CA ASN A 564 0.08 16.22 -13.95
C ASN A 564 0.64 16.75 -12.61
N VAL A 565 0.61 15.90 -11.59
CA VAL A 565 1.34 16.10 -10.32
C VAL A 565 2.79 15.70 -10.53
N GLU A 566 3.65 16.29 -9.71
CA GLU A 566 5.08 16.01 -9.74
C GLU A 566 5.35 14.65 -9.07
N TYR A 567 5.27 13.55 -9.84
CA TYR A 567 5.63 12.19 -9.42
C TYR A 567 7.14 12.05 -9.08
N SER A 568 7.92 13.11 -9.27
CA SER A 568 9.28 13.30 -8.75
C SER A 568 9.28 14.01 -7.40
N THR A 569 8.29 13.77 -6.54
CA THR A 569 8.26 14.26 -5.16
C THR A 569 8.30 13.10 -4.16
N MET A 570 8.99 13.32 -3.05
CA MET A 570 8.98 12.46 -1.86
C MET A 570 7.92 12.96 -0.89
N TYR A 571 7.22 12.03 -0.25
CA TYR A 571 6.34 12.34 0.87
C TYR A 571 7.13 12.18 2.16
N LEU A 572 7.34 13.28 2.90
CA LEU A 572 8.18 13.31 4.10
C LEU A 572 7.43 13.82 5.33
N ILE A 573 7.81 13.38 6.52
CA ILE A 573 7.37 14.00 7.78
C ILE A 573 8.29 15.19 8.11
N SER A 574 7.71 16.38 8.12
CA SER A 574 8.35 17.65 8.47
C SER A 574 8.14 18.05 9.93
N TYR A 575 9.01 18.92 10.43
CA TYR A 575 8.92 19.50 11.77
C TYR A 575 8.64 21.00 11.70
N SER A 576 7.70 21.48 12.51
CA SER A 576 7.30 22.89 12.60
C SER A 576 7.36 23.41 14.05
N GLY A 577 8.51 23.30 14.71
CA GLY A 577 8.81 23.92 16.01
C GLY A 577 8.06 23.34 17.22
N SER A 578 6.99 22.59 17.01
CA SER A 578 6.18 21.95 18.06
C SER A 578 5.44 20.71 17.60
N SER A 579 5.45 20.40 16.31
CA SER A 579 4.70 19.27 15.75
C SER A 579 5.38 18.69 14.52
N PHE A 580 5.15 17.40 14.31
CA PHE A 580 5.51 16.69 13.09
C PHE A 580 4.28 16.59 12.19
N SER A 581 4.43 16.97 10.92
CA SER A 581 3.38 16.99 9.92
C SER A 581 3.91 16.60 8.55
N PRO A 582 3.15 15.92 7.69
CA PRO A 582 3.62 15.56 6.36
C PRO A 582 3.88 16.76 5.45
N LYS A 583 4.75 16.56 4.45
CA LYS A 583 5.14 17.54 3.45
C LYS A 583 5.58 16.83 2.16
N ASN A 584 5.07 17.28 1.01
CA ASN A 584 5.63 16.91 -0.28
C ASN A 584 6.93 17.69 -0.52
N VAL A 585 8.00 17.00 -0.87
CA VAL A 585 9.31 17.56 -1.14
C VAL A 585 9.73 17.14 -2.54
N ALA A 586 10.09 18.09 -3.39
CA ALA A 586 10.65 17.78 -4.71
C ALA A 586 11.89 16.92 -4.52
N TRP A 587 11.91 15.75 -5.17
CA TRP A 587 13.03 14.82 -5.11
C TRP A 587 14.28 15.49 -5.66
N MET A 588 14.16 16.25 -6.76
CA MET A 588 15.24 17.14 -7.23
C MET A 588 14.79 18.59 -7.32
N SER A 589 15.67 19.50 -6.91
CA SER A 589 15.46 20.94 -7.06
C SER A 589 16.76 21.67 -7.41
N SER A 590 16.67 22.96 -7.74
CA SER A 590 17.82 23.86 -7.84
C SER A 590 17.60 25.03 -6.89
N ASN A 591 18.34 25.06 -5.78
CA ASN A 591 18.16 26.07 -4.72
C ASN A 591 16.70 26.12 -4.23
N SER A 592 16.14 24.95 -3.94
CA SER A 592 14.74 24.78 -3.50
C SER A 592 13.68 25.15 -4.54
N ILE A 593 14.07 25.35 -5.81
CA ILE A 593 13.14 25.51 -6.93
C ILE A 593 12.94 24.13 -7.59
N PRO A 594 11.73 23.54 -7.55
CA PRO A 594 11.42 22.28 -8.23
C PRO A 594 11.65 22.37 -9.74
N GLY A 595 11.87 21.22 -10.38
CA GLY A 595 11.98 21.16 -11.83
C GLY A 595 10.63 21.09 -12.51
N THR A 596 10.65 20.78 -13.81
CA THR A 596 9.44 20.55 -14.60
C THR A 596 9.58 19.23 -15.34
N ALA A 597 8.65 18.32 -15.06
CA ALA A 597 8.52 17.06 -15.77
C ALA A 597 7.79 17.25 -17.11
N THR A 598 8.21 16.50 -18.12
CA THR A 598 7.48 16.30 -19.37
C THR A 598 7.24 14.81 -19.50
N TYR A 599 6.00 14.41 -19.77
CA TYR A 599 5.60 13.01 -19.85
C TYR A 599 5.21 12.64 -21.28
N TYR A 600 5.13 11.34 -21.54
CA TYR A 600 4.58 10.84 -22.80
C TYR A 600 3.04 10.91 -22.83
N SER A 601 2.48 11.28 -23.99
CA SER A 601 1.04 11.20 -24.24
C SER A 601 0.60 9.75 -24.48
N ASN A 602 -0.70 9.48 -24.30
CA ASN A 602 -1.30 8.18 -24.62
C ASN A 602 -1.04 7.77 -26.08
N SER A 603 -1.03 8.74 -27.00
CA SER A 603 -0.78 8.50 -28.44
C SER A 603 0.66 8.09 -28.75
N GLU A 604 1.63 8.58 -27.98
CA GLU A 604 3.06 8.24 -28.16
C GLU A 604 3.39 6.85 -27.59
N MET A 605 2.61 6.36 -26.62
CA MET A 605 2.94 5.15 -25.85
C MET A 605 2.29 3.85 -26.35
N GLY A 606 1.24 3.94 -27.18
CA GLY A 606 0.54 2.76 -27.70
C GLY A 606 -0.19 1.93 -26.61
N SER A 607 -0.48 0.66 -26.90
CA SER A 607 -1.27 -0.22 -26.00
C SER A 607 -0.49 -0.75 -24.78
N ILE A 608 0.79 -0.41 -24.63
CA ILE A 608 1.66 -0.97 -23.57
C ILE A 608 1.30 -0.41 -22.18
N PHE A 609 0.67 0.78 -22.12
CA PHE A 609 0.40 1.51 -20.87
C PHE A 609 -1.10 1.61 -20.54
N THR A 610 -1.98 1.11 -21.41
CA THR A 610 -3.42 1.04 -21.12
C THR A 610 -3.76 -0.01 -20.06
N ASP A 611 -2.80 -0.87 -19.73
CA ASP A 611 -2.92 -1.95 -18.75
C ASP A 611 -2.18 -1.61 -17.43
N PHE A 612 -1.86 -0.34 -17.21
CA PHE A 612 -1.29 0.12 -15.95
C PHE A 612 -2.32 -0.01 -14.82
N ALA A 613 -1.88 -0.44 -13.64
CA ALA A 613 -2.72 -0.83 -12.51
C ALA A 613 -3.72 -1.94 -12.87
N MET A 614 -3.20 -2.95 -13.59
CA MET A 614 -3.95 -4.13 -13.99
C MET A 614 -4.16 -5.08 -12.81
N VAL A 615 -5.37 -5.65 -12.75
CA VAL A 615 -5.64 -6.87 -11.98
C VAL A 615 -6.00 -7.98 -12.94
N ARG A 616 -5.30 -9.11 -12.84
CA ARG A 616 -5.45 -10.27 -13.71
C ARG A 616 -5.62 -11.55 -12.90
N GLY A 617 -6.86 -12.01 -12.83
CA GLY A 617 -7.21 -13.21 -12.07
C GLY A 617 -6.74 -14.52 -12.72
N PRO A 618 -6.67 -15.61 -11.93
CA PRO A 618 -6.34 -16.94 -12.40
C PRO A 618 -7.39 -17.48 -13.40
N SER A 619 -7.00 -18.48 -14.20
CA SER A 619 -7.80 -18.97 -15.34
C SER A 619 -9.01 -19.84 -14.98
N SER A 620 -9.22 -20.19 -13.72
CA SER A 620 -10.13 -21.30 -13.34
C SER A 620 -11.06 -21.02 -12.17
N ASP A 621 -11.09 -19.80 -11.63
CA ASP A 621 -11.91 -19.51 -10.44
C ASP A 621 -13.31 -18.99 -10.80
N SER A 622 -14.29 -19.38 -9.99
CA SER A 622 -15.67 -18.87 -10.06
C SER A 622 -15.84 -17.55 -9.29
N ASP A 623 -14.89 -17.24 -8.41
CA ASP A 623 -14.93 -16.05 -7.59
C ASP A 623 -14.53 -14.79 -8.39
N PRO A 624 -15.08 -13.61 -8.04
CA PRO A 624 -14.71 -12.36 -8.68
C PRO A 624 -13.20 -12.10 -8.57
N VAL A 625 -12.60 -11.68 -9.67
CA VAL A 625 -11.20 -11.26 -9.72
C VAL A 625 -10.98 -9.99 -8.87
N SER A 626 -11.98 -9.11 -8.82
CA SER A 626 -11.96 -7.88 -8.04
C SER A 626 -13.29 -7.68 -7.32
N SER A 627 -13.23 -7.36 -6.04
CA SER A 627 -14.43 -7.22 -5.20
C SER A 627 -14.34 -6.05 -4.22
N VAL A 628 -15.47 -5.39 -4.01
CA VAL A 628 -15.66 -4.45 -2.90
C VAL A 628 -16.86 -4.87 -2.07
N THR A 629 -16.67 -5.05 -0.77
CA THR A 629 -17.74 -5.35 0.19
C THR A 629 -17.89 -4.22 1.18
N VAL A 630 -19.10 -3.68 1.33
CA VAL A 630 -19.46 -2.66 2.32
C VAL A 630 -20.46 -3.26 3.30
N SER A 631 -20.00 -3.51 4.52
CA SER A 631 -20.82 -4.06 5.62
C SER A 631 -20.96 -3.09 6.79
N GLY A 632 -20.47 -1.86 6.62
CA GLY A 632 -20.58 -0.79 7.60
C GLY A 632 -19.77 0.43 7.18
N GLY A 633 -19.57 1.36 8.13
CA GLY A 633 -18.75 2.55 7.92
C GLY A 633 -19.41 3.60 7.02
N SER A 634 -18.63 4.62 6.68
CA SER A 634 -19.01 5.74 5.81
C SER A 634 -17.97 5.94 4.71
N ILE A 635 -18.43 6.02 3.47
CA ILE A 635 -17.62 6.35 2.28
C ILE A 635 -18.18 7.64 1.71
N LYS A 636 -17.38 8.70 1.59
CA LYS A 636 -17.88 9.99 1.06
C LYS A 636 -17.95 10.02 -0.46
N GLY A 637 -17.05 9.30 -1.13
CA GLY A 637 -16.99 9.19 -2.58
C GLY A 637 -17.80 8.02 -3.15
N ASP A 638 -17.37 7.57 -4.31
CA ASP A 638 -17.98 6.48 -5.07
C ASP A 638 -17.45 5.11 -4.64
N VAL A 639 -18.19 4.06 -4.97
CA VAL A 639 -17.72 2.66 -4.86
C VAL A 639 -17.67 2.03 -6.23
N CYS A 640 -16.51 1.50 -6.61
CA CYS A 640 -16.26 0.90 -7.92
C CYS A 640 -15.73 -0.53 -7.76
N GLY A 641 -16.36 -1.50 -8.44
CA GLY A 641 -15.90 -2.89 -8.44
C GLY A 641 -14.60 -3.12 -9.22
N GLY A 642 -14.17 -2.16 -10.05
CA GLY A 642 -12.94 -2.22 -10.85
C GLY A 642 -11.96 -1.08 -10.57
N SER A 643 -11.01 -0.86 -11.50
CA SER A 643 -9.95 0.15 -11.35
C SER A 643 -10.47 1.58 -11.55
N ALA A 644 -9.87 2.58 -10.89
CA ALA A 644 -10.13 3.98 -11.25
C ALA A 644 -9.68 4.24 -12.69
N TYR A 645 -8.46 3.87 -13.01
CA TYR A 645 -7.93 3.83 -14.37
C TYR A 645 -7.14 2.52 -14.52
N GLY A 646 -7.13 1.91 -15.69
CA GLY A 646 -6.55 0.57 -15.89
C GLY A 646 -7.58 -0.49 -16.24
N ILE A 647 -7.16 -1.76 -16.19
CA ILE A 647 -7.97 -2.90 -16.66
C ILE A 647 -8.06 -4.01 -15.60
N THR A 648 -9.25 -4.59 -15.47
CA THR A 648 -9.46 -5.85 -14.72
C THR A 648 -9.83 -6.96 -15.70
N THR A 649 -9.15 -8.11 -15.61
CA THR A 649 -9.24 -9.19 -16.60
C THR A 649 -8.90 -10.56 -16.00
N GLN A 650 -9.00 -11.62 -16.81
CA GLN A 650 -8.65 -13.00 -16.45
C GLN A 650 -7.79 -13.66 -17.53
N ASN A 651 -7.12 -14.77 -17.19
CA ASN A 651 -6.24 -15.50 -18.12
C ASN A 651 -6.98 -16.33 -19.18
N THR A 652 -8.26 -16.66 -18.98
CA THR A 652 -9.05 -17.47 -19.93
C THR A 652 -10.40 -16.83 -20.17
N ILE A 653 -10.83 -16.78 -21.43
CA ILE A 653 -12.04 -16.08 -21.85
C ILE A 653 -13.24 -17.03 -21.74
N GLY A 654 -14.16 -16.74 -20.82
CA GLY A 654 -15.42 -17.44 -20.63
C GLY A 654 -16.19 -16.80 -19.47
N SER A 655 -17.50 -16.62 -19.61
CA SER A 655 -18.32 -15.79 -18.72
C SER A 655 -18.27 -16.24 -17.25
N ASN A 656 -17.52 -15.51 -16.44
CA ASN A 656 -17.57 -15.43 -14.98
C ASN A 656 -17.64 -13.94 -14.60
N VAL A 657 -18.32 -13.60 -13.50
CA VAL A 657 -18.30 -12.24 -12.94
C VAL A 657 -16.86 -11.92 -12.55
N ILE A 658 -16.31 -10.80 -13.05
CA ILE A 658 -14.92 -10.39 -12.81
C ILE A 658 -14.85 -9.32 -11.73
N CYS A 659 -15.75 -8.33 -11.79
CA CYS A 659 -15.83 -7.27 -10.80
C CYS A 659 -17.17 -7.35 -10.06
N SER A 660 -17.12 -7.20 -8.74
CA SER A 660 -18.32 -7.23 -7.90
C SER A 660 -18.30 -6.12 -6.85
N VAL A 661 -19.48 -5.57 -6.57
CA VAL A 661 -19.74 -4.71 -5.40
C VAL A 661 -20.87 -5.34 -4.59
N GLU A 662 -20.66 -5.51 -3.29
CA GLU A 662 -21.69 -5.97 -2.35
C GLU A 662 -21.88 -4.93 -1.23
N ILE A 663 -23.13 -4.52 -1.00
CA ILE A 663 -23.48 -3.59 0.07
C ILE A 663 -24.55 -4.23 0.97
N SER A 664 -24.19 -4.51 2.21
CA SER A 664 -25.10 -5.06 3.23
C SER A 664 -25.46 -4.05 4.31
N ALA A 665 -24.60 -3.06 4.56
CA ALA A 665 -24.84 -1.95 5.48
C ALA A 665 -23.88 -0.78 5.18
N GLY A 666 -23.94 0.29 5.99
CA GLY A 666 -23.12 1.49 5.81
C GLY A 666 -23.75 2.54 4.90
N GLU A 667 -22.99 3.59 4.61
CA GLU A 667 -23.39 4.72 3.76
C GLU A 667 -22.35 5.00 2.67
N VAL A 668 -22.80 5.07 1.43
CA VAL A 668 -22.05 5.54 0.27
C VAL A 668 -22.57 6.92 -0.12
N GLY A 669 -21.72 7.94 0.02
CA GLY A 669 -22.02 9.34 -0.27
C GLY A 669 -22.06 9.66 -1.76
N GLY A 670 -21.33 8.89 -2.58
CA GLY A 670 -21.35 8.96 -4.03
C GLY A 670 -22.26 7.91 -4.69
N SER A 671 -21.90 7.56 -5.91
CA SER A 671 -22.55 6.54 -6.74
C SER A 671 -21.81 5.19 -6.65
N VAL A 672 -22.47 4.14 -7.12
CA VAL A 672 -21.89 2.79 -7.18
C VAL A 672 -21.77 2.35 -8.63
N TYR A 673 -20.62 1.79 -8.99
CA TYR A 673 -20.31 1.27 -10.31
C TYR A 673 -19.85 -0.18 -10.20
N GLY A 674 -20.50 -1.12 -10.90
CA GLY A 674 -20.06 -2.51 -10.93
C GLY A 674 -18.69 -2.70 -11.60
N GLY A 675 -18.32 -1.77 -12.49
CA GLY A 675 -16.99 -1.68 -13.08
C GLY A 675 -16.07 -0.68 -12.39
N GLY A 676 -15.11 -0.17 -13.16
CA GLY A 676 -14.21 0.91 -12.74
C GLY A 676 -14.66 2.30 -13.21
N VAL A 677 -13.80 3.30 -13.08
CA VAL A 677 -14.01 4.59 -13.76
C VAL A 677 -13.65 4.45 -15.24
N GLY A 678 -12.42 4.03 -15.56
CA GLY A 678 -12.00 3.71 -16.93
C GLY A 678 -11.93 4.91 -17.87
N VAL A 679 -11.77 4.62 -19.17
CA VAL A 679 -11.65 5.64 -20.23
C VAL A 679 -12.70 5.38 -21.30
N ALA A 680 -13.37 6.44 -21.76
CA ALA A 680 -14.45 6.35 -22.74
C ALA A 680 -14.05 5.57 -24.00
N GLY A 681 -14.79 4.50 -24.31
CA GLY A 681 -14.54 3.64 -25.47
C GLY A 681 -13.32 2.73 -25.34
N LYS A 682 -12.74 2.59 -24.15
CA LYS A 682 -11.70 1.62 -23.82
C LYS A 682 -12.23 0.62 -22.80
N THR A 683 -11.84 -0.63 -22.96
CA THR A 683 -12.16 -1.69 -22.00
C THR A 683 -11.57 -1.39 -20.64
N SER A 684 -12.43 -1.32 -19.61
CA SER A 684 -12.00 -1.28 -18.19
C SER A 684 -12.15 -2.65 -17.53
N VAL A 685 -13.13 -3.44 -17.98
CA VAL A 685 -13.35 -4.80 -17.49
C VAL A 685 -13.52 -5.73 -18.68
N TYR A 686 -12.57 -6.65 -18.86
CA TYR A 686 -12.67 -7.71 -19.86
C TYR A 686 -13.46 -8.90 -19.27
N GLY A 687 -14.71 -8.64 -18.89
CA GLY A 687 -15.53 -9.55 -18.07
C GLY A 687 -16.93 -9.03 -17.84
N SER A 688 -17.67 -9.74 -16.98
CA SER A 688 -18.96 -9.28 -16.47
C SER A 688 -18.81 -8.54 -15.14
N THR A 689 -19.79 -7.72 -14.80
CA THR A 689 -19.83 -6.94 -13.55
C THR A 689 -21.12 -7.20 -12.78
N SER A 690 -21.05 -7.15 -11.44
CA SER A 690 -22.23 -7.24 -10.59
C SER A 690 -22.22 -6.19 -9.48
N VAL A 691 -23.39 -5.63 -9.20
CA VAL A 691 -23.67 -4.85 -8.00
C VAL A 691 -24.79 -5.53 -7.24
N SER A 692 -24.57 -5.83 -5.96
CA SER A 692 -25.55 -6.43 -5.07
C SER A 692 -25.78 -5.56 -3.83
N MET A 693 -27.04 -5.42 -3.43
CA MET A 693 -27.41 -4.66 -2.23
C MET A 693 -28.46 -5.42 -1.42
N THR A 694 -28.19 -5.66 -0.15
CA THR A 694 -29.13 -6.28 0.82
C THR A 694 -29.54 -5.30 1.92
N GLY A 695 -28.81 -4.19 2.06
CA GLY A 695 -29.07 -3.12 3.02
C GLY A 695 -28.17 -1.90 2.77
N GLY A 696 -28.09 -0.99 3.73
CA GLY A 696 -27.31 0.25 3.61
C GLY A 696 -28.00 1.36 2.79
N ALA A 697 -27.26 2.42 2.52
CA ALA A 697 -27.74 3.58 1.76
C ALA A 697 -26.72 4.08 0.73
N VAL A 698 -27.19 4.37 -0.49
CA VAL A 698 -26.42 5.00 -1.56
C VAL A 698 -27.04 6.35 -1.89
N ARG A 699 -26.30 7.44 -1.68
CA ARG A 699 -26.77 8.81 -1.92
C ARG A 699 -26.81 9.17 -3.40
N GLY A 700 -25.90 8.62 -4.20
CA GLY A 700 -25.88 8.76 -5.65
C GLY A 700 -26.75 7.73 -6.36
N SER A 701 -26.35 7.43 -7.60
CA SER A 701 -27.00 6.43 -8.46
C SER A 701 -26.24 5.10 -8.43
N VAL A 702 -26.88 4.03 -8.88
CA VAL A 702 -26.25 2.71 -9.01
C VAL A 702 -26.18 2.32 -10.48
N PHE A 703 -25.00 1.90 -10.93
CA PHE A 703 -24.71 1.51 -12.30
C PHE A 703 -24.17 0.08 -12.31
N GLY A 704 -24.78 -0.81 -13.10
CA GLY A 704 -24.26 -2.16 -13.31
C GLY A 704 -22.90 -2.16 -14.02
N GLY A 705 -22.62 -1.15 -14.85
CA GLY A 705 -21.38 -1.00 -15.60
C GLY A 705 -20.34 -0.06 -14.96
N ALA A 706 -19.41 0.42 -15.79
CA ALA A 706 -18.37 1.38 -15.40
C ALA A 706 -18.86 2.85 -15.50
N TYR A 707 -18.08 3.78 -14.95
CA TYR A 707 -18.31 5.21 -15.14
C TYR A 707 -18.12 5.59 -16.62
N TYR A 708 -16.95 5.42 -17.19
CA TYR A 708 -16.63 5.75 -18.59
C TYR A 708 -16.14 4.55 -19.41
N GLY A 709 -15.51 3.58 -18.77
CA GLY A 709 -14.95 2.39 -19.42
C GLY A 709 -16.00 1.47 -20.04
N VAL A 710 -15.52 0.58 -20.91
CA VAL A 710 -16.33 -0.48 -21.54
C VAL A 710 -16.29 -1.74 -20.68
N ILE A 711 -17.46 -2.34 -20.47
CA ILE A 711 -17.64 -3.70 -19.98
C ILE A 711 -17.85 -4.63 -21.18
N GLU A 712 -16.98 -5.63 -21.34
CA GLU A 712 -17.02 -6.50 -22.53
C GLU A 712 -18.15 -7.53 -22.52
N TYR A 713 -18.63 -7.91 -21.33
CA TYR A 713 -19.71 -8.89 -21.16
C TYR A 713 -20.90 -8.27 -20.42
N ASP A 714 -21.53 -9.06 -19.55
CA ASP A 714 -22.81 -8.74 -18.93
C ASP A 714 -22.63 -7.79 -17.74
N ALA A 715 -23.66 -7.00 -17.46
CA ALA A 715 -23.72 -6.12 -16.30
C ALA A 715 -25.01 -6.39 -15.52
N GLU A 716 -24.90 -6.58 -14.21
CA GLU A 716 -26.04 -6.90 -13.36
C GLU A 716 -26.12 -6.00 -12.12
N VAL A 717 -27.35 -5.63 -11.76
CA VAL A 717 -27.72 -4.99 -10.51
C VAL A 717 -28.79 -5.85 -9.82
N ILE A 718 -28.50 -6.33 -8.61
CA ILE A 718 -29.41 -7.14 -7.80
C ILE A 718 -29.62 -6.44 -6.46
N MET A 719 -30.86 -6.17 -6.08
CA MET A 719 -31.16 -5.59 -4.76
C MET A 719 -32.28 -6.34 -4.07
N THR A 720 -32.07 -6.64 -2.79
CA THR A 720 -33.05 -7.32 -1.92
C THR A 720 -33.29 -6.55 -0.62
N GLY A 721 -32.91 -5.27 -0.61
CA GLY A 721 -33.02 -4.36 0.52
C GLY A 721 -32.21 -3.09 0.28
N GLY A 722 -32.45 -2.07 1.11
CA GLY A 722 -31.66 -0.84 1.14
C GLY A 722 -32.36 0.39 0.53
N GLN A 723 -31.60 1.49 0.47
CA GLN A 723 -32.07 2.78 -0.07
C GLN A 723 -31.09 3.33 -1.10
N VAL A 724 -31.60 3.64 -2.29
CA VAL A 724 -30.89 4.43 -3.31
C VAL A 724 -31.60 5.78 -3.45
N TYR A 725 -30.89 6.89 -3.29
CA TYR A 725 -31.48 8.21 -3.42
C TYR A 725 -31.50 8.71 -4.88
N GLY A 726 -30.56 8.26 -5.70
CA GLY A 726 -30.53 8.51 -7.14
C GLY A 726 -31.29 7.48 -7.97
N SER A 727 -30.85 7.32 -9.21
CA SER A 727 -31.41 6.40 -10.20
C SER A 727 -30.65 5.06 -10.25
N ILE A 728 -31.27 4.02 -10.81
CA ILE A 728 -30.61 2.74 -11.11
C ILE A 728 -30.44 2.57 -12.61
N TYR A 729 -29.26 2.15 -13.05
CA TYR A 729 -28.92 1.86 -14.43
C TYR A 729 -28.40 0.43 -14.55
N GLY A 730 -29.00 -0.37 -15.42
CA GLY A 730 -28.49 -1.71 -15.73
C GLY A 730 -27.15 -1.70 -16.46
N GLY A 731 -26.83 -0.60 -17.16
CA GLY A 731 -25.54 -0.36 -17.82
C GLY A 731 -24.60 0.56 -17.03
N GLY A 732 -23.67 1.21 -17.73
CA GLY A 732 -22.73 2.18 -17.16
C GLY A 732 -23.24 3.63 -17.22
N TYR A 733 -22.47 4.57 -16.69
CA TYR A 733 -22.74 5.99 -16.94
C TYR A 733 -22.42 6.35 -18.39
N GLY A 734 -21.25 5.93 -18.87
CA GLY A 734 -20.82 5.98 -20.26
C GLY A 734 -20.53 7.38 -20.80
N SER A 735 -20.43 7.47 -22.13
CA SER A 735 -20.21 8.72 -22.86
C SER A 735 -20.92 8.67 -24.21
N ASN A 736 -21.48 9.79 -24.63
CA ASN A 736 -22.27 9.88 -25.85
C ASN A 736 -21.52 9.30 -27.07
N GLY A 737 -22.18 8.37 -27.78
CA GLY A 737 -21.64 7.73 -28.99
C GLY A 737 -20.48 6.77 -28.73
N LYS A 738 -20.25 6.38 -27.47
CA LYS A 738 -19.28 5.36 -27.07
C LYS A 738 -20.01 4.21 -26.40
N VAL A 739 -19.55 2.99 -26.68
CA VAL A 739 -20.06 1.81 -26.00
C VAL A 739 -19.72 1.89 -24.51
N ALA A 740 -20.66 1.50 -23.65
CA ALA A 740 -20.47 1.31 -22.21
C ALA A 740 -20.54 -0.17 -21.82
N VAL A 741 -21.47 -0.94 -22.40
CA VAL A 741 -21.61 -2.38 -22.14
C VAL A 741 -21.86 -3.14 -23.44
N ASN A 742 -21.09 -4.21 -23.68
CA ASN A 742 -21.23 -5.08 -24.86
C ASN A 742 -22.16 -6.28 -24.64
N GLY A 743 -22.35 -6.73 -23.40
CA GLY A 743 -23.23 -7.87 -23.06
C GLY A 743 -24.62 -7.46 -22.61
N THR A 744 -25.32 -8.40 -21.99
CA THR A 744 -26.68 -8.26 -21.48
C THR A 744 -26.69 -7.42 -20.20
N ARG A 745 -27.71 -6.56 -20.04
CA ARG A 745 -27.93 -5.78 -18.82
C ARG A 745 -29.11 -6.34 -18.04
N LYS A 746 -28.93 -6.50 -16.73
CA LYS A 746 -29.97 -7.01 -15.84
C LYS A 746 -30.13 -6.16 -14.59
N VAL A 747 -31.37 -5.86 -14.24
CA VAL A 747 -31.77 -5.20 -13.00
C VAL A 747 -32.82 -6.06 -12.32
N ASN A 748 -32.56 -6.55 -11.11
CA ASN A 748 -33.47 -7.37 -10.32
C ASN A 748 -33.65 -6.76 -8.93
N LEU A 749 -34.88 -6.36 -8.58
CA LEU A 749 -35.13 -5.53 -7.41
C LEU A 749 -36.25 -6.11 -6.54
N LYS A 750 -35.99 -6.16 -5.23
CA LYS A 750 -36.92 -6.56 -4.18
C LYS A 750 -36.65 -5.72 -2.93
N ASP A 751 -37.70 -5.34 -2.20
CA ASP A 751 -37.61 -4.69 -0.88
C ASP A 751 -36.73 -3.41 -0.83
N VAL A 752 -36.66 -2.67 -1.95
CA VAL A 752 -35.77 -1.51 -2.13
C VAL A 752 -36.55 -0.22 -2.37
N ASN A 753 -36.03 0.89 -1.84
CA ASN A 753 -36.54 2.24 -2.08
C ASN A 753 -35.60 3.00 -3.02
N ILE A 754 -36.18 3.65 -4.05
CA ILE A 754 -35.45 4.35 -5.10
C ILE A 754 -36.02 5.77 -5.25
N GLY A 755 -35.17 6.78 -5.03
CA GLY A 755 -35.57 8.19 -5.04
C GLY A 755 -35.79 8.79 -6.43
N GLU A 756 -35.32 8.14 -7.48
CA GLU A 756 -35.50 8.59 -8.87
C GLU A 756 -35.97 7.44 -9.79
N ASN A 757 -35.32 7.26 -10.95
CA ASN A 757 -35.78 6.41 -12.03
C ASN A 757 -35.03 5.08 -12.09
N ILE A 758 -35.59 4.13 -12.83
CA ILE A 758 -34.90 2.91 -13.24
C ILE A 758 -34.71 2.94 -14.75
N TYR A 759 -33.50 2.66 -15.18
CA TYR A 759 -33.11 2.48 -16.57
C TYR A 759 -32.55 1.07 -16.74
N GLY A 760 -33.11 0.30 -17.66
CA GLY A 760 -32.49 -0.97 -18.06
C GLY A 760 -31.12 -0.72 -18.69
N GLY A 761 -30.98 0.48 -19.30
CA GLY A 761 -29.88 1.09 -20.02
C GLY A 761 -28.63 1.52 -19.27
N SER A 762 -27.60 1.90 -20.04
CA SER A 762 -26.63 2.91 -19.61
C SER A 762 -27.27 4.30 -19.54
N ALA A 763 -26.64 5.25 -18.86
CA ALA A 763 -27.02 6.65 -18.95
C ALA A 763 -26.64 7.19 -20.35
N LEU A 764 -25.47 7.78 -20.51
CA LEU A 764 -25.02 8.44 -21.75
C LEU A 764 -24.39 7.50 -22.77
N GLY A 765 -23.89 6.34 -22.32
CA GLY A 765 -23.22 5.36 -23.17
C GLY A 765 -24.18 4.53 -24.02
N ASP A 766 -23.67 4.02 -25.13
CA ASP A 766 -24.37 3.05 -25.96
C ASP A 766 -24.16 1.64 -25.43
N ASP A 767 -25.18 0.80 -25.52
CA ASP A 767 -25.12 -0.59 -25.12
C ASP A 767 -25.29 -1.47 -26.35
N GLY A 768 -24.27 -2.30 -26.59
CA GLY A 768 -24.06 -3.00 -27.84
C GLY A 768 -23.71 -2.07 -29.00
N SER A 769 -23.77 -2.60 -30.21
CA SER A 769 -23.51 -1.87 -31.44
C SER A 769 -24.50 -2.26 -32.53
N ALA A 770 -24.76 -1.35 -33.48
CA ALA A 770 -25.62 -1.63 -34.62
C ALA A 770 -25.07 -2.71 -35.57
N SER A 771 -23.76 -3.03 -35.51
CA SER A 771 -23.07 -3.86 -36.50
C SER A 771 -22.69 -5.26 -36.01
N THR A 772 -22.51 -5.48 -34.70
CA THR A 772 -21.89 -6.72 -34.20
C THR A 772 -22.52 -7.33 -32.96
N ASN A 773 -23.05 -6.54 -32.01
CA ASN A 773 -23.59 -7.06 -30.74
C ASN A 773 -24.94 -6.41 -30.39
N LYS A 774 -26.00 -7.22 -30.35
CA LYS A 774 -27.31 -6.80 -29.82
C LYS A 774 -27.35 -7.11 -28.32
N SER A 775 -27.27 -6.08 -27.51
CA SER A 775 -27.21 -6.16 -26.04
C SER A 775 -28.59 -5.92 -25.45
N ASP A 776 -29.23 -7.00 -24.97
CA ASP A 776 -30.58 -6.94 -24.41
C ASP A 776 -30.58 -6.34 -22.99
N SER A 777 -31.71 -5.78 -22.57
CA SER A 777 -31.95 -5.30 -21.21
C SER A 777 -33.12 -6.02 -20.57
N TYR A 778 -32.95 -6.37 -19.30
CA TYR A 778 -33.97 -7.01 -18.49
C TYR A 778 -34.13 -6.27 -17.15
N ILE A 779 -35.33 -5.80 -16.86
CA ILE A 779 -35.72 -5.20 -15.58
C ILE A 779 -36.76 -6.11 -14.95
N ILE A 780 -36.52 -6.53 -13.71
CA ILE A 780 -37.40 -7.38 -12.93
C ILE A 780 -37.68 -6.66 -11.61
N ILE A 781 -38.94 -6.30 -11.40
CA ILE A 781 -39.45 -5.73 -10.16
C ILE A 781 -40.25 -6.82 -9.46
N ASP A 782 -39.67 -7.39 -8.40
CA ASP A 782 -40.36 -8.27 -7.45
C ASP A 782 -41.20 -7.38 -6.50
N SER A 783 -41.51 -7.87 -5.31
CA SER A 783 -42.31 -7.21 -4.30
C SER A 783 -41.51 -6.26 -3.40
N GLY A 784 -42.21 -5.41 -2.67
CA GLY A 784 -41.61 -4.50 -1.67
C GLY A 784 -40.86 -3.30 -2.26
N VAL A 785 -40.95 -3.06 -3.56
CA VAL A 785 -40.20 -2.00 -4.25
C VAL A 785 -41.00 -0.69 -4.30
N SER A 786 -40.35 0.43 -3.93
CA SER A 786 -40.90 1.79 -4.09
C SER A 786 -39.98 2.65 -4.95
N ILE A 787 -40.54 3.25 -6.01
CA ILE A 787 -39.84 4.08 -6.99
C ILE A 787 -40.56 5.42 -7.09
N ASP A 788 -39.85 6.50 -6.77
CA ASP A 788 -40.39 7.86 -6.84
C ASP A 788 -40.43 8.41 -8.28
N GLY A 789 -39.60 7.87 -9.17
CA GLY A 789 -39.58 8.18 -10.59
C GLY A 789 -40.28 7.15 -11.49
N SER A 790 -39.77 7.05 -12.73
CA SER A 790 -40.28 6.21 -13.81
C SER A 790 -39.37 5.02 -14.09
N ILE A 791 -39.87 4.03 -14.83
CA ILE A 791 -39.10 2.90 -15.35
C ILE A 791 -38.96 3.03 -16.86
N TYR A 792 -37.74 2.90 -17.36
CA TYR A 792 -37.40 2.89 -18.78
C TYR A 792 -36.66 1.60 -19.11
N GLY A 793 -37.18 0.83 -20.08
CA GLY A 793 -36.54 -0.38 -20.55
C GLY A 793 -35.15 -0.13 -21.15
N GLY A 794 -34.96 1.04 -21.77
CA GLY A 794 -33.67 1.51 -22.31
C GLY A 794 -32.90 2.44 -21.36
N GLY A 795 -32.00 3.24 -21.91
CA GLY A 795 -31.13 4.17 -21.17
C GLY A 795 -31.59 5.62 -21.14
N PHE A 796 -30.79 6.47 -20.49
CA PHE A 796 -30.97 7.93 -20.43
C PHE A 796 -30.08 8.63 -21.46
N GLN A 797 -30.61 8.90 -22.65
CA GLN A 797 -29.91 9.45 -23.82
C GLN A 797 -28.99 8.45 -24.55
N GLY A 798 -28.50 7.41 -23.88
CA GLY A 798 -27.75 6.31 -24.48
C GLY A 798 -28.61 5.37 -25.34
N HIS A 799 -28.00 4.80 -26.39
CA HIS A 799 -28.69 3.87 -27.28
C HIS A 799 -28.59 2.42 -26.80
N THR A 800 -29.73 1.73 -26.70
CA THR A 800 -29.82 0.28 -26.49
C THR A 800 -30.03 -0.43 -27.84
N HIS A 801 -29.00 -1.16 -28.30
CA HIS A 801 -29.04 -1.82 -29.61
C HIS A 801 -29.73 -3.20 -29.59
N GLY A 802 -29.97 -3.78 -28.40
CA GLY A 802 -30.79 -4.97 -28.23
C GLY A 802 -32.27 -4.68 -27.95
N CYS A 803 -32.95 -5.71 -27.45
CA CYS A 803 -34.33 -5.66 -26.98
C CYS A 803 -34.40 -5.18 -25.53
N THR A 804 -35.52 -4.57 -25.15
CA THR A 804 -35.81 -4.20 -23.76
C THR A 804 -36.97 -5.05 -23.21
N HIS A 805 -36.84 -5.47 -21.96
CA HIS A 805 -37.78 -6.35 -21.28
C HIS A 805 -38.03 -5.84 -19.87
N VAL A 806 -39.27 -5.43 -19.57
CA VAL A 806 -39.65 -4.93 -18.24
C VAL A 806 -40.71 -5.87 -17.65
N TYR A 807 -40.40 -6.49 -16.53
CA TYR A 807 -41.29 -7.38 -15.77
C TYR A 807 -41.60 -6.76 -14.42
N ILE A 808 -42.88 -6.56 -14.11
CA ILE A 808 -43.35 -5.99 -12.83
C ILE A 808 -44.28 -7.01 -12.15
N GLY A 809 -43.97 -7.37 -10.90
CA GLY A 809 -44.66 -8.44 -10.17
C GLY A 809 -44.21 -9.84 -10.58
N TYR A 810 -42.94 -9.97 -10.94
CA TYR A 810 -42.28 -11.22 -11.33
C TYR A 810 -41.06 -11.46 -10.46
N ARG A 811 -40.69 -12.72 -10.29
CA ARG A 811 -39.45 -13.12 -9.62
C ARG A 811 -38.69 -14.17 -10.40
N THR A 812 -37.38 -14.16 -10.22
CA THR A 812 -36.47 -15.20 -10.72
C THR A 812 -36.21 -16.25 -9.64
N ASP A 813 -35.67 -17.40 -10.03
CA ASP A 813 -35.09 -18.34 -9.09
C ASP A 813 -33.75 -17.83 -8.51
N SER A 814 -33.08 -18.66 -7.71
CA SER A 814 -31.80 -18.32 -7.07
C SER A 814 -30.65 -18.11 -8.04
N THR A 815 -30.77 -18.54 -9.31
CA THR A 815 -29.76 -18.30 -10.34
C THR A 815 -29.88 -16.90 -10.93
N ASN A 816 -30.95 -16.17 -10.60
CA ASN A 816 -31.20 -14.84 -11.14
C ASN A 816 -31.32 -14.87 -12.68
N ASP A 817 -31.61 -16.00 -13.32
CA ASP A 817 -31.82 -16.05 -14.77
C ASP A 817 -33.17 -15.44 -15.14
N VAL A 818 -33.20 -14.54 -16.13
CA VAL A 818 -34.44 -13.95 -16.63
C VAL A 818 -35.34 -14.97 -17.32
N SER A 819 -34.77 -16.06 -17.86
CA SER A 819 -35.55 -17.17 -18.41
C SER A 819 -36.41 -17.88 -17.34
N SER A 820 -36.03 -17.74 -16.07
CA SER A 820 -36.77 -18.27 -14.90
C SER A 820 -37.86 -17.31 -14.38
N ALA A 821 -38.02 -16.11 -14.96
CA ALA A 821 -38.95 -15.12 -14.46
C ALA A 821 -40.40 -15.64 -14.47
N THR A 822 -41.00 -15.75 -13.30
CA THR A 822 -42.36 -16.25 -13.10
C THR A 822 -43.26 -15.21 -12.42
N PRO A 823 -44.56 -15.16 -12.76
CA PRO A 823 -45.51 -14.29 -12.07
C PRO A 823 -45.60 -14.65 -10.59
N ILE A 824 -45.56 -13.63 -9.72
CA ILE A 824 -45.76 -13.79 -8.28
C ILE A 824 -47.23 -14.14 -8.01
N SER A 825 -47.47 -15.26 -7.35
CA SER A 825 -48.81 -15.76 -6.98
C SER A 825 -49.00 -15.92 -5.47
N ASP A 826 -47.97 -15.59 -4.69
CA ASP A 826 -47.91 -15.75 -3.23
C ASP A 826 -47.46 -14.46 -2.51
N GLY A 827 -47.60 -13.31 -3.17
CA GLY A 827 -47.10 -12.01 -2.69
C GLY A 827 -47.80 -11.44 -1.45
N ASN A 828 -48.87 -12.07 -0.94
CA ASN A 828 -49.53 -11.75 0.32
C ASN A 828 -49.85 -10.26 0.57
N GLY A 829 -50.10 -9.48 -0.49
CA GLY A 829 -50.41 -8.05 -0.38
C GLY A 829 -49.19 -7.14 -0.21
N GLU A 830 -47.98 -7.63 -0.45
CA GLU A 830 -46.77 -6.81 -0.57
C GLU A 830 -46.96 -5.73 -1.66
N VAL A 831 -46.33 -4.57 -1.44
CA VAL A 831 -46.59 -3.35 -2.22
C VAL A 831 -45.51 -3.17 -3.28
N ILE A 832 -45.93 -2.83 -4.50
CA ILE A 832 -45.07 -2.23 -5.52
C ILE A 832 -45.62 -0.84 -5.81
N ARG A 833 -44.81 0.20 -5.61
CA ARG A 833 -45.20 1.58 -5.87
C ARG A 833 -44.28 2.22 -6.90
N ILE A 834 -44.88 2.71 -7.98
CA ILE A 834 -44.22 3.49 -9.03
C ILE A 834 -44.97 4.82 -9.14
N SER A 835 -44.32 5.89 -8.70
CA SER A 835 -44.90 7.24 -8.73
C SER A 835 -44.86 7.85 -10.14
N GLY A 836 -44.00 7.34 -11.02
CA GLY A 836 -43.91 7.74 -12.43
C GLY A 836 -44.58 6.78 -13.41
N SER A 837 -44.05 6.78 -14.64
CA SER A 837 -44.54 6.01 -15.79
C SER A 837 -43.66 4.78 -16.07
N VAL A 838 -44.15 3.85 -16.89
CA VAL A 838 -43.40 2.67 -17.33
C VAL A 838 -43.28 2.68 -18.86
N TYR A 839 -42.05 2.68 -19.36
CA TYR A 839 -41.73 2.74 -20.77
C TYR A 839 -40.91 1.52 -21.20
N ALA A 840 -41.28 0.91 -22.33
CA ALA A 840 -40.39 -0.05 -22.99
C ALA A 840 -39.16 0.64 -23.64
N GLY A 841 -39.25 1.95 -23.91
CA GLY A 841 -38.20 2.75 -24.55
C GLY A 841 -37.14 3.28 -23.59
N GLY A 842 -36.21 4.09 -24.12
CA GLY A 842 -35.30 4.92 -23.33
C GLY A 842 -35.83 6.34 -23.12
N ASP A 843 -35.15 7.09 -22.26
CA ASP A 843 -35.44 8.49 -21.96
C ASP A 843 -34.52 9.41 -22.78
N VAL A 844 -35.09 10.32 -23.55
CA VAL A 844 -34.32 11.25 -24.40
C VAL A 844 -33.81 12.49 -23.65
N GLY A 845 -34.16 12.64 -22.37
CA GLY A 845 -33.65 13.71 -21.50
C GLY A 845 -34.13 15.11 -21.83
N THR A 846 -35.13 15.25 -22.72
CA THR A 846 -35.78 16.53 -23.01
C THR A 846 -37.29 16.38 -22.87
N LEU A 847 -37.87 17.26 -22.04
CA LEU A 847 -39.30 17.55 -22.09
C LEU A 847 -39.49 18.45 -23.31
N SER A 848 -39.97 17.91 -24.42
CA SER A 848 -40.40 18.76 -25.52
C SER A 848 -41.76 19.34 -25.13
N ASP A 849 -41.75 20.58 -24.65
CA ASP A 849 -42.93 21.42 -24.65
C ASP A 849 -43.37 21.57 -26.12
N ASP A 850 -44.60 21.19 -26.43
CA ASP A 850 -45.24 21.28 -27.74
C ASP A 850 -44.75 20.34 -28.88
N SER A 851 -45.61 19.34 -29.15
CA SER A 851 -46.07 18.94 -30.48
C SER A 851 -45.08 18.40 -31.53
N THR A 852 -43.79 18.36 -31.27
CA THR A 852 -42.80 17.72 -32.15
C THR A 852 -42.63 16.26 -31.77
N ALA A 853 -42.80 15.36 -32.73
CA ALA A 853 -42.54 13.94 -32.51
C ALA A 853 -41.05 13.76 -32.19
N TYR A 854 -40.73 12.99 -31.14
CA TYR A 854 -39.36 12.56 -30.87
C TYR A 854 -38.72 12.00 -32.14
N THR A 855 -37.61 12.61 -32.58
CA THR A 855 -36.92 12.24 -33.82
C THR A 855 -35.88 11.15 -33.63
N SER A 856 -35.59 10.75 -32.38
CA SER A 856 -34.63 9.70 -32.04
C SER A 856 -35.32 8.52 -31.33
N SER A 857 -35.04 7.30 -31.81
CA SER A 857 -35.31 6.07 -31.06
C SER A 857 -34.04 5.68 -30.31
N LEU A 858 -34.12 5.55 -28.99
CA LEU A 858 -33.01 5.07 -28.17
C LEU A 858 -32.97 3.55 -28.07
N VAL A 859 -34.04 2.85 -28.44
CA VAL A 859 -34.11 1.38 -28.48
C VAL A 859 -34.30 0.93 -29.92
N HIS A 860 -33.48 -0.01 -30.40
CA HIS A 860 -33.40 -0.33 -31.83
C HIS A 860 -34.01 -1.67 -32.25
N ASN A 861 -34.11 -2.67 -31.35
CA ASN A 861 -34.54 -4.03 -31.74
C ASN A 861 -35.95 -4.41 -31.26
N GLY A 862 -36.54 -3.66 -30.31
CA GLY A 862 -37.89 -3.88 -29.79
C GLY A 862 -37.95 -3.75 -28.27
N GLY A 863 -39.16 -3.65 -27.71
CA GLY A 863 -39.33 -3.53 -26.26
C GLY A 863 -40.65 -4.10 -25.77
N ASN A 864 -40.67 -4.70 -24.59
CA ASN A 864 -41.83 -5.38 -24.01
C ASN A 864 -42.02 -5.00 -22.53
N VAL A 865 -43.28 -4.90 -22.10
CA VAL A 865 -43.66 -4.68 -20.70
C VAL A 865 -44.66 -5.77 -20.28
N TRP A 866 -44.36 -6.47 -19.19
CA TRP A 866 -45.20 -7.47 -18.54
C TRP A 866 -45.50 -7.02 -17.12
N ILE A 867 -46.78 -7.09 -16.73
CA ILE A 867 -47.24 -6.67 -15.42
C ILE A 867 -48.14 -7.75 -14.85
N ASN A 868 -47.84 -8.17 -13.63
CA ASN A 868 -48.64 -9.08 -12.84
C ASN A 868 -48.95 -8.45 -11.48
N GLY A 869 -50.24 -8.32 -11.17
CA GLY A 869 -50.72 -7.74 -9.91
C GLY A 869 -51.58 -8.70 -9.08
N GLU A 870 -51.75 -9.96 -9.51
CA GLU A 870 -52.78 -10.87 -8.96
C GLU A 870 -52.66 -11.13 -7.44
N SER A 871 -51.47 -10.99 -6.86
CA SER A 871 -51.24 -11.22 -5.42
C SER A 871 -50.50 -10.07 -4.72
N LEU A 872 -50.48 -8.89 -5.36
CA LEU A 872 -49.68 -7.74 -4.94
C LEU A 872 -50.53 -6.46 -4.90
N SER A 873 -50.15 -5.51 -4.05
CA SER A 873 -50.69 -4.16 -4.10
C SER A 873 -49.86 -3.31 -5.06
N LEU A 874 -50.24 -3.29 -6.33
CA LEU A 874 -49.53 -2.57 -7.38
C LEU A 874 -50.14 -1.18 -7.62
N SER A 875 -49.31 -0.13 -7.54
CA SER A 875 -49.68 1.25 -7.86
C SER A 875 -48.71 1.85 -8.87
N ILE A 876 -49.21 2.22 -10.05
CA ILE A 876 -48.49 3.00 -11.07
C ILE A 876 -49.25 4.30 -11.29
N SER A 877 -48.65 5.44 -10.94
CA SER A 877 -49.36 6.73 -11.01
C SER A 877 -49.28 7.39 -12.39
N GLY A 878 -48.29 7.02 -13.20
CA GLY A 878 -48.09 7.51 -14.57
C GLY A 878 -48.71 6.62 -15.66
N SER A 879 -48.19 6.75 -16.88
CA SER A 879 -48.64 6.01 -18.06
C SER A 879 -47.81 4.75 -18.30
N ILE A 880 -48.38 3.77 -19.02
CA ILE A 880 -47.65 2.60 -19.54
C ILE A 880 -47.57 2.75 -21.07
N SER A 881 -46.37 2.74 -21.66
CA SER A 881 -46.17 3.03 -23.09
C SER A 881 -45.14 2.13 -23.79
N GLN A 882 -45.46 1.73 -25.02
CA GLN A 882 -44.64 0.92 -25.93
C GLN A 882 -44.64 1.61 -27.30
N ARG A 883 -43.67 2.48 -27.62
CA ARG A 883 -43.64 3.22 -28.90
C ARG A 883 -42.44 2.79 -29.75
N GLN A 884 -42.72 2.06 -30.84
CA GLN A 884 -41.77 1.72 -31.91
C GLN A 884 -42.04 2.67 -33.10
N LEU A 885 -41.10 3.56 -33.44
CA LEU A 885 -41.17 4.36 -34.66
C LEU A 885 -40.57 3.55 -35.82
N VAL A 886 -41.42 2.92 -36.64
CA VAL A 886 -40.98 2.36 -37.92
C VAL A 886 -41.00 3.48 -38.96
N SER A 887 -39.82 3.97 -39.32
CA SER A 887 -39.62 4.84 -40.48
C SER A 887 -39.56 3.98 -41.73
N ASP A 888 -40.69 3.84 -42.43
CA ASP A 888 -40.64 3.60 -43.87
C ASP A 888 -41.63 4.53 -44.58
N ARG A 889 -41.08 5.44 -45.39
CA ARG A 889 -41.89 6.36 -46.21
C ARG A 889 -42.58 5.55 -47.29
N ARG A 890 -43.86 5.22 -47.10
CA ARG A 890 -44.91 5.47 -48.08
C ARG A 890 -46.30 5.12 -47.55
N GLU A 891 -47.23 6.01 -47.90
CA GLU A 891 -48.69 5.92 -47.87
C GLU A 891 -49.42 6.27 -46.57
N HIS A 892 -50.28 7.28 -46.74
CA HIS A 892 -51.26 7.80 -45.80
C HIS A 892 -52.18 6.69 -45.28
N GLN A 893 -52.30 6.58 -43.95
CA GLN A 893 -53.61 6.40 -43.28
C GLN A 893 -53.51 6.70 -41.78
N HIS A 894 -54.41 7.58 -41.32
CA HIS A 894 -54.65 7.85 -39.90
C HIS A 894 -54.95 6.54 -39.15
N SER A 895 -54.24 6.27 -38.07
CA SER A 895 -54.55 5.16 -37.15
C SER A 895 -54.58 5.68 -35.72
N TYR A 896 -55.79 5.80 -35.18
CA TYR A 896 -56.06 5.89 -33.74
C TYR A 896 -55.60 4.59 -33.06
N CYS A 897 -55.05 4.68 -31.85
CA CYS A 897 -54.77 3.51 -31.00
C CYS A 897 -56.08 2.77 -30.72
N ALA A 898 -56.21 1.54 -31.24
CA ALA A 898 -57.27 0.61 -30.87
C ALA A 898 -56.69 -0.45 -29.92
N PHE A 899 -57.26 -0.54 -28.71
CA PHE A 899 -57.11 -1.67 -27.81
C PHE A 899 -57.61 -2.94 -28.51
N GLN A 900 -56.79 -3.99 -28.58
CA GLN A 900 -57.24 -5.28 -29.10
C GLN A 900 -56.80 -6.42 -28.16
N GLN A 901 -57.78 -6.98 -27.44
CA GLN A 901 -57.68 -8.28 -26.77
C GLN A 901 -57.51 -9.37 -27.83
N SER A 902 -56.59 -10.32 -27.60
CA SER A 902 -56.61 -11.60 -28.31
C SER A 902 -56.18 -12.75 -27.41
N VAL A 903 -57.00 -13.79 -27.42
CA VAL A 903 -56.75 -15.12 -26.86
C VAL A 903 -56.53 -16.05 -28.05
N SER A 904 -55.44 -16.83 -28.12
CA SER A 904 -55.47 -18.16 -28.78
C SER A 904 -54.22 -19.02 -28.53
N HIS A 905 -54.45 -20.32 -28.71
CA HIS A 905 -53.61 -21.49 -28.42
C HIS A 905 -52.42 -21.68 -29.39
N GLY A 906 -51.50 -22.56 -28.99
CA GLY A 906 -50.16 -22.72 -29.55
C GLY A 906 -50.01 -23.30 -30.96
N ARG A 907 -48.93 -22.88 -31.64
CA ARG A 907 -47.82 -23.70 -32.24
C ARG A 907 -46.88 -22.76 -33.04
N TYR A 908 -45.57 -22.90 -32.83
CA TYR A 908 -44.44 -22.20 -33.50
C TYR A 908 -44.10 -22.78 -34.91
N PRO A 909 -43.16 -22.21 -35.70
CA PRO A 909 -42.65 -20.83 -35.77
C PRO A 909 -42.58 -20.25 -37.21
N SER A 910 -42.76 -18.95 -37.37
CA SER A 910 -42.01 -18.17 -38.38
C SER A 910 -41.90 -16.71 -37.91
N CYS A 911 -40.66 -16.21 -37.82
CA CYS A 911 -40.33 -14.92 -37.23
C CYS A 911 -40.85 -13.73 -38.06
N ARG A 912 -41.91 -13.09 -37.55
CA ARG A 912 -42.18 -11.65 -37.71
C ARG A 912 -42.68 -11.14 -36.35
N TYR A 913 -41.79 -10.58 -35.54
CA TYR A 913 -42.15 -10.09 -34.20
C TYR A 913 -42.95 -8.78 -34.32
N ARG A 914 -44.19 -8.82 -33.82
CA ARG A 914 -45.01 -7.65 -33.49
C ARG A 914 -44.94 -7.41 -31.97
N PRO A 915 -44.93 -6.15 -31.48
CA PRO A 915 -45.00 -5.86 -30.05
C PRO A 915 -46.32 -6.37 -29.44
N HIS A 916 -46.25 -6.93 -28.22
CA HIS A 916 -47.40 -7.39 -27.44
C HIS A 916 -47.41 -6.72 -26.05
N ILE A 917 -48.56 -6.16 -25.66
CA ILE A 917 -48.90 -5.84 -24.27
C ILE A 917 -49.88 -6.91 -23.81
N ARG A 918 -49.54 -7.69 -22.77
CA ARG A 918 -50.42 -8.72 -22.21
C ARG A 918 -50.87 -8.29 -20.81
N PHE A 919 -52.15 -7.92 -20.69
CA PHE A 919 -52.85 -7.81 -19.41
C PHE A 919 -53.53 -9.16 -19.12
N VAL A 920 -53.33 -9.69 -17.93
CA VAL A 920 -54.12 -10.82 -17.40
C VAL A 920 -55.17 -10.20 -16.45
N PRO A 921 -56.49 -10.34 -16.72
CA PRO A 921 -57.51 -9.59 -16.00
C PRO A 921 -58.04 -10.27 -14.71
N ASP A 922 -58.23 -9.42 -13.69
CA ASP A 922 -59.03 -9.42 -12.44
C ASP A 922 -59.59 -10.70 -11.79
N SER A 923 -59.33 -10.77 -10.46
CA SER A 923 -60.34 -10.52 -9.42
C SER A 923 -59.82 -9.59 -8.33
#